data_AF-A0AAI8FRI4-F1
#
_entry.id   AF-A0AAI8FRI4-F1
#
_cell.length_a   1.000
_cell.length_b   1.000
_cell.length_c   1.000
_cell.angle_alpha   90.00
_cell.angle_beta   90.00
_cell.angle_gamma   90.00
#
_symmetry.space_group_name_H-M   'P 1'
#
loop_
_entity.id
_entity.type
_entity.pdbx_description
1 polymer ?
#
loop_
_entity_poly.entity_id
_entity_poly.type
_entity_poly.pdbx_seq_one_letter_code
_entity_poly.pdbx_strand_id
1 'polypeptide(L)'
;MATIAPEFHLAPQQFSTDVLLEKYAKGDERTVDDIYRRVAHGVAQAEPAALRDEIEARFVEHLQRGALGAGRIMSAAGSSIAATLINCFVQPVGDCIQGVDERGLPGIYVALLQAAETMRRGGGVGYNFSAIRPRGAYVHSTGSSASGPCSYIDVFDASCRTVESAGARRGAQMAVLDCDHPDLLEFIEAKHSKGRWNNFNISVAITDAFMDAVEQDLPWQLVHRAEPSPARRAAGDLHRRDDGMWVYAEKRARAIWDTIMRSTYDVAEPGVVFISKMNDDNNLRAVETIRATNPCGEQPLPAYGCCNLGPLNLTRFVIDPFAQLQGGDSVFDWDALAERTRTQVRFLDDVLDVTLWPLPEQRHEAEQKRRIGIGFTGLGDTLVMLGLRYDSQEGRDFAARVGREMRDAAYGASVELARERGAFPLFDADRYLEAGTFASRLPDDIQDAIRRDGIRNSHLLSIAPTGTVSLAFADNASNGIEPAFSWTYQRTKIMADGGRRTFAVEDYAYRLYRELGGDVDALPDYFVSALQMSAHDHLAMMAAVQPYVDTSISKTVNVPADYPFDDFESLYFDAWKSGLKGLATYRPNETLGAVLHTSEPEDTLTEADLDPLRIAIDHRPKGELPAVIEKVEYLTQLGKKSLYVAVSFMEVTGRIGGEEVTIERPIEFFIPVGQRDESQQWITATMRSLSLAARGGFVARNLQDLRKVSWDRGQVRLGETQRLDGRRIPLWHDSEVAALSYAIQQILHRRGFLDAEGSQVPSRLLATLPRGGADSHAVAAMLAAETESAGGESDDETVAATRSAAELRTMFGRKCNSCGANAVIRKDGCDFCTACGEIGACG
;
A
#
# COMPACT_ATOMS: atom_id res chain seq x y z
N MET A 1 13.82 -41.08 25.61
CA MET A 1 14.31 -41.26 24.23
C MET A 1 13.23 -42.02 23.47
N ALA A 2 12.22 -41.32 22.98
CA ALA A 2 11.25 -41.90 22.05
C ALA A 2 11.96 -42.05 20.70
N THR A 3 11.93 -43.26 20.16
CA THR A 3 12.45 -43.61 18.84
C THR A 3 11.78 -42.73 17.79
N ILE A 4 12.60 -41.90 17.13
CA ILE A 4 12.24 -41.03 16.01
C ILE A 4 11.69 -41.92 14.89
N ALA A 5 10.43 -41.70 14.48
CA ALA A 5 9.89 -42.28 13.26
C ALA A 5 10.78 -41.84 12.08
N PRO A 6 11.05 -42.70 11.08
CA PRO A 6 11.92 -42.32 9.96
C PRO A 6 11.36 -41.07 9.26
N GLU A 7 12.13 -39.98 9.25
CA GLU A 7 11.80 -38.79 8.46
C GLU A 7 11.77 -39.19 6.98
N PHE A 8 10.61 -39.08 6.35
CA PHE A 8 10.50 -39.21 4.89
C PHE A 8 11.20 -38.00 4.25
N HIS A 9 12.45 -38.20 3.81
CA HIS A 9 13.23 -37.15 3.16
C HIS A 9 12.89 -37.04 1.67
N LEU A 10 11.86 -36.27 1.35
CA LEU A 10 11.66 -35.76 -0.02
C LEU A 10 12.71 -34.66 -0.27
N ALA A 11 13.53 -34.82 -1.31
CA ALA A 11 14.48 -33.80 -1.71
C ALA A 11 13.74 -32.53 -2.15
N PRO A 12 14.15 -31.32 -1.73
CA PRO A 12 13.47 -30.09 -2.11
C PRO A 12 13.55 -29.84 -3.62
N GLN A 13 12.52 -29.25 -4.22
CA GLN A 13 12.56 -28.91 -5.64
C GLN A 13 13.57 -27.79 -5.91
N GLN A 14 14.16 -27.79 -7.10
CA GLN A 14 15.19 -26.82 -7.49
C GLN A 14 14.72 -25.37 -7.31
N PHE A 15 13.47 -25.08 -7.66
CA PHE A 15 12.94 -23.72 -7.54
C PHE A 15 12.85 -23.22 -6.09
N SER A 16 12.49 -24.10 -5.14
CA SER A 16 12.50 -23.79 -3.71
C SER A 16 13.92 -23.52 -3.20
N THR A 17 14.88 -24.34 -3.62
CA THR A 17 16.31 -24.13 -3.31
C THR A 17 16.82 -22.81 -3.88
N ASP A 18 16.48 -22.48 -5.13
CA ASP A 18 16.88 -21.23 -5.77
C ASP A 18 16.33 -20.01 -5.02
N VAL A 19 15.06 -20.06 -4.61
CA VAL A 19 14.42 -18.96 -3.85
C VAL A 19 15.04 -18.83 -2.45
N LEU A 20 15.32 -19.96 -1.79
CA LEU A 20 16.02 -20.00 -0.51
C LEU A 20 17.38 -19.29 -0.60
N LEU A 21 18.21 -19.70 -1.55
CA LEU A 21 19.57 -19.17 -1.72
C LEU A 21 19.57 -17.70 -2.16
N GLU A 22 18.68 -17.33 -3.08
CA GLU A 22 18.64 -15.95 -3.58
C GLU A 22 18.12 -14.96 -2.53
N LYS A 23 17.09 -15.33 -1.77
CA LYS A 23 16.40 -14.39 -0.88
C LYS A 23 16.89 -14.44 0.57
N TYR A 24 17.38 -15.58 1.03
CA TYR A 24 17.64 -15.81 2.46
C TYR A 24 19.10 -16.10 2.77
N ALA A 25 19.84 -16.81 1.91
CA ALA A 25 21.26 -17.05 2.15
C ALA A 25 22.06 -15.73 2.16
N LYS A 26 23.13 -15.72 2.96
CA LYS A 26 24.08 -14.60 3.12
C LYS A 26 25.50 -15.12 3.03
N GLY A 27 26.39 -14.37 2.37
CA GLY A 27 27.81 -14.70 2.29
C GLY A 27 28.07 -16.09 1.68
N ASP A 28 28.68 -16.96 2.47
CA ASP A 28 29.07 -18.32 2.10
C ASP A 28 28.02 -19.40 2.44
N GLU A 29 26.85 -19.03 2.96
CA GLU A 29 25.74 -19.95 3.20
C GLU A 29 25.32 -20.68 1.90
N ARG A 30 25.17 -22.01 1.98
CA ARG A 30 24.79 -22.87 0.83
C ARG A 30 23.62 -23.80 1.11
N THR A 31 23.24 -23.95 2.37
CA THR A 31 22.19 -24.87 2.80
C THR A 31 21.18 -24.19 3.70
N VAL A 32 20.01 -24.80 3.85
CA VAL A 32 18.99 -24.33 4.80
C VAL A 32 19.50 -24.36 6.24
N ASP A 33 20.32 -25.36 6.59
CA ASP A 33 20.91 -25.47 7.92
C ASP A 33 21.89 -24.33 8.23
N ASP A 34 22.63 -23.83 7.23
CA ASP A 34 23.51 -22.67 7.44
C ASP A 34 22.68 -21.44 7.82
N ILE A 35 21.54 -21.23 7.15
CA ILE A 35 20.58 -20.17 7.46
C ILE A 35 19.99 -20.38 8.86
N TYR A 36 19.59 -21.60 9.21
CA TYR A 36 19.04 -21.91 10.54
C TYR A 36 20.04 -21.62 11.66
N ARG A 37 21.31 -22.01 11.51
CA ARG A 37 22.36 -21.70 12.48
C ARG A 37 22.56 -20.20 12.64
N ARG A 38 22.64 -19.44 11.53
CA ARG A 38 22.75 -17.97 11.60
C ARG A 38 21.56 -17.34 12.33
N VAL A 39 20.35 -17.75 11.97
CA VAL A 39 19.12 -17.19 12.54
C VAL A 39 19.04 -17.51 14.04
N ALA A 40 19.25 -18.77 14.43
CA ALA A 40 19.27 -19.21 15.81
C ALA A 40 20.32 -18.45 16.64
N HIS A 41 21.55 -18.33 16.11
CA HIS A 41 22.63 -17.58 16.76
C HIS A 41 22.25 -16.11 16.98
N GLY A 42 21.65 -15.46 15.98
CA GLY A 42 21.22 -14.08 16.05
C GLY A 42 20.12 -13.83 17.07
N VAL A 43 19.13 -14.73 17.14
CA VAL A 43 18.00 -14.60 18.08
C VAL A 43 18.43 -14.93 19.50
N ALA A 44 19.27 -15.96 19.70
CA ALA A 44 19.79 -16.34 21.01
C ALA A 44 20.63 -15.24 21.69
N GLN A 45 21.03 -14.17 20.98
CA GLN A 45 21.69 -13.03 21.62
C GLN A 45 20.82 -12.28 22.64
N ALA A 46 19.48 -12.44 22.58
CA ALA A 46 18.56 -11.95 23.61
C ALA A 46 18.80 -12.59 24.98
N GLU A 47 19.33 -13.82 24.99
CA GLU A 47 19.48 -14.61 26.20
C GLU A 47 20.69 -14.20 27.04
N PRO A 48 20.65 -14.45 28.37
CA PRO A 48 21.82 -14.32 29.22
C PRO A 48 22.99 -15.16 28.69
N ALA A 49 24.21 -14.63 28.77
CA ALA A 49 25.41 -15.27 28.21
C ALA A 49 25.60 -16.74 28.65
N ALA A 50 25.19 -17.10 29.87
CA ALA A 50 25.30 -18.46 30.40
C ALA A 50 24.34 -19.48 29.74
N LEU A 51 23.26 -19.02 29.10
CA LEU A 51 22.25 -19.86 28.46
C LEU A 51 22.36 -19.86 26.92
N ARG A 52 23.13 -18.93 26.33
CA ARG A 52 23.12 -18.70 24.88
C ARG A 52 23.39 -19.96 24.07
N ASP A 53 24.41 -20.74 24.41
CA ASP A 53 24.78 -21.94 23.65
C ASP A 53 23.68 -23.01 23.69
N GLU A 54 23.04 -23.20 24.85
CA GLU A 54 21.92 -24.13 25.02
C GLU A 54 20.69 -23.68 24.22
N ILE A 55 20.36 -22.39 24.32
CA ILE A 55 19.19 -21.82 23.65
C ILE A 55 19.41 -21.78 22.12
N GLU A 56 20.61 -21.42 21.67
CA GLU A 56 20.98 -21.46 20.25
C GLU A 56 20.82 -22.87 19.69
N ALA A 57 21.35 -23.89 20.37
CA ALA A 57 21.19 -25.29 19.95
C ALA A 57 19.72 -25.69 19.88
N ARG A 58 18.91 -25.30 20.88
CA ARG A 58 17.48 -25.54 20.90
C ARG A 58 16.74 -24.83 19.76
N PHE A 59 17.12 -23.60 19.41
CA PHE A 59 16.54 -22.88 18.29
C PHE A 59 16.94 -23.47 16.93
N VAL A 60 18.16 -23.99 16.78
CA VAL A 60 18.55 -24.74 15.58
C VAL A 60 17.66 -25.97 15.41
N GLU A 61 17.53 -26.79 16.46
CA GLU A 61 16.66 -27.97 16.42
C GLU A 61 15.20 -27.60 16.14
N HIS A 62 14.71 -26.52 16.75
CA HIS A 62 13.36 -26.01 16.56
C HIS A 62 13.08 -25.65 15.09
N LEU A 63 14.01 -24.95 14.44
CA LEU A 63 13.90 -24.60 13.01
C LEU A 63 14.00 -25.84 12.11
N GLN A 64 14.90 -26.78 12.42
CA GLN A 64 15.04 -28.04 11.68
C GLN A 64 13.78 -28.89 11.74
N ARG A 65 13.04 -28.84 12.86
CA ARG A 65 11.78 -29.55 13.06
C ARG A 65 10.55 -28.81 12.54
N GLY A 66 10.73 -27.85 11.64
CA GLY A 66 9.64 -27.23 10.88
C GLY A 66 9.09 -25.92 11.45
N ALA A 67 9.69 -25.37 12.51
CA ALA A 67 9.37 -24.01 12.92
C ALA A 67 10.07 -22.99 12.03
N LEU A 68 9.43 -21.85 11.79
CA LEU A 68 9.98 -20.81 10.91
C LEU A 68 9.82 -19.43 11.55
N GLY A 69 10.82 -18.58 11.39
CA GLY A 69 10.63 -17.13 11.50
C GLY A 69 9.91 -16.60 10.25
N ALA A 70 9.23 -15.46 10.37
CA ALA A 70 8.75 -14.76 9.20
C ALA A 70 9.90 -14.26 8.32
N GLY A 71 9.58 -13.86 7.09
CA GLY A 71 10.59 -13.62 6.05
C GLY A 71 11.68 -12.59 6.41
N ARG A 72 11.42 -11.61 7.29
CA ARG A 72 12.44 -10.66 7.76
C ARG A 72 13.40 -11.31 8.76
N ILE A 73 12.87 -12.08 9.71
CA ILE A 73 13.68 -12.88 10.65
C ILE A 73 14.61 -13.82 9.88
N MET A 74 14.06 -14.64 8.98
CA MET A 74 14.86 -15.64 8.23
C MET A 74 15.93 -15.00 7.33
N SER A 75 15.68 -13.79 6.84
CA SER A 75 16.61 -13.09 5.95
C SER A 75 17.72 -12.35 6.70
N ALA A 76 17.43 -11.77 7.88
CA ALA A 76 18.31 -10.78 8.50
C ALA A 76 18.83 -11.14 9.90
N ALA A 77 18.17 -12.02 10.67
CA ALA A 77 18.64 -12.38 12.01
C ALA A 77 20.06 -12.97 11.94
N GLY A 78 20.95 -12.52 12.83
CA GLY A 78 22.36 -12.95 12.88
C GLY A 78 23.23 -12.45 11.71
N SER A 79 22.70 -11.61 10.81
CA SER A 79 23.46 -11.00 9.72
C SER A 79 23.97 -9.60 10.09
N SER A 80 24.88 -9.05 9.29
CA SER A 80 25.35 -7.67 9.42
C SER A 80 24.38 -6.62 8.83
N ILE A 81 23.23 -7.04 8.31
CA ILE A 81 22.25 -6.15 7.68
C ILE A 81 21.51 -5.36 8.76
N ALA A 82 21.62 -4.03 8.72
CA ALA A 82 20.91 -3.12 9.63
C ALA A 82 19.43 -2.90 9.24
N ALA A 83 18.68 -4.00 9.14
CA ALA A 83 17.24 -4.05 8.86
C ALA A 83 16.47 -4.50 10.11
N THR A 84 15.17 -4.18 10.17
CA THR A 84 14.30 -4.70 11.23
C THR A 84 13.97 -6.17 10.96
N LEU A 85 13.82 -6.96 12.03
CA LEU A 85 13.34 -8.33 11.95
C LEU A 85 11.80 -8.40 11.91
N ILE A 86 11.13 -7.28 12.14
CA ILE A 86 9.66 -7.17 12.16
C ILE A 86 9.13 -6.97 10.74
N ASN A 87 8.07 -7.70 10.37
CA ASN A 87 7.54 -7.67 9.02
C ASN A 87 6.74 -6.41 8.71
N CYS A 88 5.88 -5.97 9.63
CA CYS A 88 4.95 -4.86 9.42
C CYS A 88 4.66 -4.06 10.70
N PHE A 89 4.11 -2.87 10.52
CA PHE A 89 3.73 -1.93 11.57
C PHE A 89 2.41 -1.22 11.24
N VAL A 90 1.78 -0.60 12.23
CA VAL A 90 0.73 0.40 12.03
C VAL A 90 1.23 1.78 12.44
N GLN A 91 1.11 2.76 11.55
CA GLN A 91 1.55 4.13 11.74
C GLN A 91 0.33 5.05 11.90
N PRO A 92 0.19 5.79 13.02
CA PRO A 92 -0.87 6.79 13.15
C PRO A 92 -0.64 7.99 12.21
N VAL A 93 -1.73 8.63 11.81
CA VAL A 93 -1.73 9.87 11.02
C VAL A 93 -2.74 10.84 11.64
N GLY A 94 -2.30 12.05 11.99
CA GLY A 94 -3.09 13.09 12.64
C GLY A 94 -3.58 14.19 11.69
N ASP A 95 -4.53 15.00 12.15
CA ASP A 95 -5.17 16.08 11.35
C ASP A 95 -4.38 17.40 11.37
N CYS A 96 -3.08 17.34 11.08
CA CYS A 96 -2.24 18.51 10.91
C CYS A 96 -1.12 18.23 9.91
N ILE A 97 -0.52 19.27 9.31
CA ILE A 97 0.52 19.09 8.29
C ILE A 97 1.84 18.63 8.92
N GLN A 98 2.24 19.24 10.04
CA GLN A 98 3.49 18.98 10.77
C GLN A 98 3.24 18.94 12.28
N GLY A 99 4.22 18.45 13.03
CA GLY A 99 4.14 18.36 14.49
C GLY A 99 3.21 17.23 14.93
N VAL A 100 2.39 17.51 15.94
CA VAL A 100 1.34 16.61 16.43
C VAL A 100 0.00 17.32 16.43
N ASP A 101 -1.09 16.59 16.22
CA ASP A 101 -2.45 17.13 16.33
C ASP A 101 -2.90 17.23 17.79
N GLU A 102 -4.11 17.73 18.01
CA GLU A 102 -4.72 17.92 19.33
C GLU A 102 -4.87 16.62 20.14
N ARG A 103 -4.82 15.47 19.46
CA ARG A 103 -4.90 14.12 20.06
C ARG A 103 -3.53 13.49 20.25
N GLY A 104 -2.45 14.23 19.97
CA GLY A 104 -1.09 13.73 20.03
C GLY A 104 -0.68 12.82 18.87
N LEU A 105 -1.46 12.77 17.79
CA LEU A 105 -1.11 11.98 16.60
C LEU A 105 -0.11 12.76 15.75
N PRO A 106 0.90 12.11 15.12
CA PRO A 106 1.85 12.79 14.25
C PRO A 106 1.15 13.39 13.04
N GLY A 107 1.51 14.63 12.67
CA GLY A 107 1.00 15.27 11.47
C GLY A 107 1.36 14.49 10.19
N ILE A 108 0.65 14.78 9.10
CA ILE A 108 0.68 14.03 7.84
C ILE A 108 2.11 13.82 7.31
N TYR A 109 2.92 14.88 7.23
CA TYR A 109 4.30 14.75 6.73
C TYR A 109 5.27 14.13 7.75
N VAL A 110 4.96 14.21 9.04
CA VAL A 110 5.72 13.51 10.09
C VAL A 110 5.46 12.01 9.99
N ALA A 111 4.19 11.61 9.87
CA ALA A 111 3.79 10.22 9.67
C ALA A 111 4.38 9.65 8.37
N LEU A 112 4.39 10.44 7.29
CA LEU A 112 5.03 10.05 6.02
C LEU A 112 6.54 9.80 6.18
N LEU A 113 7.25 10.69 6.89
CA LEU A 113 8.67 10.52 7.18
C LEU A 113 8.93 9.27 8.02
N GLN A 114 8.14 9.07 9.08
CA GLN A 114 8.21 7.90 9.97
C GLN A 114 7.95 6.59 9.20
N ALA A 115 6.96 6.59 8.31
CA ALA A 115 6.67 5.47 7.43
C ALA A 115 7.79 5.19 6.43
N ALA A 116 8.37 6.22 5.83
CA ALA A 116 9.50 6.08 4.90
C ALA A 116 10.72 5.44 5.59
N GLU A 117 11.05 5.84 6.83
CA GLU A 117 12.11 5.17 7.60
C GLU A 117 11.76 3.72 7.92
N THR A 118 10.51 3.44 8.32
CA THR A 118 10.04 2.07 8.58
C THR A 118 10.17 1.18 7.35
N MET A 119 9.72 1.66 6.19
CA MET A 119 9.84 0.93 4.91
C MET A 119 11.30 0.77 4.47
N ARG A 120 12.14 1.80 4.64
CA ARG A 120 13.58 1.71 4.33
C ARG A 120 14.26 0.60 5.14
N ARG A 121 13.84 0.40 6.39
CA ARG A 121 14.30 -0.70 7.26
C ARG A 121 13.65 -2.05 6.96
N GLY A 122 12.64 -2.09 6.10
CA GLY A 122 12.00 -3.30 5.60
C GLY A 122 10.59 -3.58 6.13
N GLY A 123 10.02 -2.72 6.98
CA GLY A 123 8.66 -2.90 7.50
C GLY A 123 7.59 -2.46 6.49
N GLY A 124 6.57 -3.29 6.26
CA GLY A 124 5.31 -2.85 5.65
C GLY A 124 4.50 -1.97 6.63
N VAL A 125 3.64 -1.08 6.12
CA VAL A 125 2.98 -0.08 6.99
C VAL A 125 1.48 0.02 6.73
N GLY A 126 0.68 -0.17 7.76
CA GLY A 126 -0.74 0.13 7.75
C GLY A 126 -1.06 1.50 8.36
N TYR A 127 -2.13 2.14 7.90
CA TYR A 127 -2.59 3.43 8.39
C TYR A 127 -4.11 3.45 8.49
N ASN A 128 -4.63 4.27 9.39
CA ASN A 128 -6.00 4.75 9.33
C ASN A 128 -5.99 6.25 9.02
N PHE A 129 -6.60 6.64 7.91
CA PHE A 129 -6.60 8.02 7.42
C PHE A 129 -7.82 8.84 7.88
N SER A 130 -8.77 8.25 8.62
CA SER A 130 -10.04 8.89 9.01
C SER A 130 -9.88 10.01 10.04
N ALA A 131 -8.69 10.15 10.61
CA ALA A 131 -8.34 11.29 11.43
C ALA A 131 -8.22 12.59 10.61
N ILE A 132 -7.82 12.50 9.34
CA ILE A 132 -7.61 13.65 8.45
C ILE A 132 -8.97 14.22 8.04
N ARG A 133 -9.13 15.54 8.17
CA ARG A 133 -10.36 16.22 7.78
C ARG A 133 -10.75 15.98 6.32
N PRO A 134 -12.05 15.88 6.02
CA PRO A 134 -12.53 15.62 4.67
C PRO A 134 -12.27 16.80 3.73
N ARG A 135 -12.31 16.54 2.43
CA ARG A 135 -12.23 17.57 1.38
C ARG A 135 -13.24 18.67 1.66
N GLY A 136 -12.90 19.93 1.45
CA GLY A 136 -13.86 21.02 1.69
C GLY A 136 -14.15 21.30 3.17
N ALA A 137 -13.49 20.63 4.13
CA ALA A 137 -13.42 21.11 5.50
C ALA A 137 -12.62 22.43 5.57
N TYR A 138 -12.94 23.26 6.55
CA TYR A 138 -12.30 24.56 6.75
C TYR A 138 -10.89 24.39 7.35
N VAL A 139 -9.95 25.19 6.88
CA VAL A 139 -8.59 25.27 7.41
C VAL A 139 -8.38 26.66 7.99
N HIS A 140 -8.52 26.78 9.32
CA HIS A 140 -8.53 28.07 10.01
C HIS A 140 -7.24 28.89 9.81
N SER A 141 -6.08 28.24 9.77
CA SER A 141 -4.78 28.93 9.66
C SER A 141 -4.57 29.64 8.32
N THR A 142 -5.14 29.11 7.24
CA THR A 142 -4.98 29.62 5.87
C THR A 142 -6.27 30.24 5.32
N GLY A 143 -7.39 30.11 6.04
CA GLY A 143 -8.72 30.51 5.55
C GLY A 143 -9.20 29.72 4.32
N SER A 144 -8.59 28.56 4.05
CA SER A 144 -8.84 27.77 2.84
C SER A 144 -9.71 26.53 3.10
N SER A 145 -9.92 25.73 2.06
CA SER A 145 -10.57 24.41 2.14
C SER A 145 -9.54 23.28 2.07
N ALA A 146 -9.79 22.19 2.79
CA ALA A 146 -8.92 21.00 2.82
C ALA A 146 -9.06 20.14 1.56
N SER A 147 -8.03 19.35 1.25
CA SER A 147 -8.00 18.42 0.11
C SER A 147 -8.63 17.05 0.39
N GLY A 148 -8.70 16.64 1.67
CA GLY A 148 -9.23 15.33 2.09
C GLY A 148 -8.16 14.22 2.17
N PRO A 149 -8.43 13.12 2.88
CA PRO A 149 -7.51 12.00 3.06
C PRO A 149 -7.05 11.36 1.75
N CYS A 150 -7.95 11.16 0.77
CA CYS A 150 -7.61 10.50 -0.50
C CYS A 150 -6.45 11.20 -1.24
N SER A 151 -6.41 12.53 -1.21
CA SER A 151 -5.32 13.32 -1.79
C SER A 151 -3.98 13.11 -1.06
N TYR A 152 -3.98 12.83 0.23
CA TYR A 152 -2.76 12.54 0.99
C TYR A 152 -2.32 11.09 0.82
N ILE A 153 -3.25 10.14 0.64
CA ILE A 153 -2.92 8.76 0.27
C ILE A 153 -2.13 8.74 -1.05
N ASP A 154 -2.47 9.60 -2.03
CA ASP A 154 -1.69 9.76 -3.27
C ASP A 154 -0.21 10.14 -2.99
N VAL A 155 0.05 10.93 -1.95
CA VAL A 155 1.41 11.33 -1.53
C VAL A 155 2.15 10.15 -0.90
N PHE A 156 1.49 9.38 -0.03
CA PHE A 156 2.07 8.19 0.60
C PHE A 156 2.38 7.10 -0.44
N ASP A 157 1.51 6.92 -1.43
CA ASP A 157 1.71 5.99 -2.53
C ASP A 157 2.92 6.39 -3.39
N ALA A 158 3.07 7.68 -3.69
CA ALA A 158 4.22 8.22 -4.40
C ALA A 158 5.54 8.06 -3.62
N SER A 159 5.51 8.24 -2.30
CA SER A 159 6.68 8.02 -1.44
C SER A 159 7.12 6.55 -1.46
N CYS A 160 6.17 5.61 -1.33
CA CYS A 160 6.46 4.18 -1.34
C CYS A 160 7.09 3.71 -2.66
N ARG A 161 6.71 4.29 -3.81
CA ARG A 161 7.39 4.02 -5.09
C ARG A 161 8.89 4.37 -5.09
N THR A 162 9.27 5.34 -4.28
CA THR A 162 10.64 5.89 -4.25
C THR A 162 11.54 5.20 -3.23
N VAL A 163 10.95 4.70 -2.13
CA VAL A 163 11.69 4.05 -1.05
C VAL A 163 11.93 2.58 -1.41
N GLU A 164 13.15 2.25 -1.85
CA GLU A 164 13.58 0.86 -1.94
C GLU A 164 13.70 0.27 -0.53
N SER A 165 12.88 -0.73 -0.20
CA SER A 165 13.00 -1.45 1.08
C SER A 165 14.26 -2.33 1.05
N ALA A 166 14.96 -2.42 2.18
CA ALA A 166 16.14 -3.27 2.32
C ALA A 166 15.92 -4.68 1.70
N GLY A 167 16.78 -5.05 0.74
CA GLY A 167 16.79 -6.37 0.10
C GLY A 167 15.93 -6.54 -1.17
N ALA A 168 15.88 -5.54 -2.07
CA ALA A 168 15.20 -5.60 -3.38
C ALA A 168 13.67 -5.83 -3.33
N ARG A 169 13.02 -5.62 -2.18
CA ARG A 169 11.55 -5.73 -2.03
C ARG A 169 10.88 -4.36 -2.16
N ARG A 170 9.78 -4.28 -2.91
CA ARG A 170 8.88 -3.11 -2.94
C ARG A 170 8.18 -2.96 -1.59
N GLY A 171 7.95 -1.72 -1.14
CA GLY A 171 7.15 -1.45 0.06
C GLY A 171 5.69 -1.88 -0.15
N ALA A 172 5.05 -2.36 0.91
CA ALA A 172 3.64 -2.72 0.92
C ALA A 172 2.93 -1.94 2.02
N GLN A 173 1.75 -1.41 1.70
CA GLN A 173 1.00 -0.56 2.61
C GLN A 173 -0.47 -0.97 2.72
N MET A 174 -1.12 -0.61 3.82
CA MET A 174 -2.57 -0.71 4.01
C MET A 174 -3.15 0.67 4.33
N ALA A 175 -4.18 1.10 3.61
CA ALA A 175 -4.95 2.28 3.97
C ALA A 175 -6.35 1.85 4.46
N VAL A 176 -6.71 2.32 5.65
CA VAL A 176 -8.03 2.11 6.24
C VAL A 176 -8.77 3.44 6.35
N LEU A 177 -10.07 3.42 6.05
CA LEU A 177 -10.99 4.53 6.29
C LEU A 177 -12.26 4.05 7.02
N ASP A 178 -12.76 4.85 7.95
CA ASP A 178 -13.89 4.52 8.81
C ASP A 178 -15.20 4.60 8.00
N CYS A 179 -16.14 3.69 8.25
CA CYS A 179 -17.41 3.58 7.52
C CYS A 179 -18.34 4.81 7.63
N ASP A 180 -18.01 5.78 8.47
CA ASP A 180 -18.70 7.04 8.65
C ASP A 180 -17.91 8.25 8.14
N HIS A 181 -16.73 8.07 7.53
CA HIS A 181 -15.93 9.19 7.04
C HIS A 181 -16.57 9.90 5.83
N PRO A 182 -16.60 11.25 5.74
CA PRO A 182 -17.28 11.97 4.65
C PRO A 182 -16.72 11.76 3.23
N ASP A 183 -15.47 11.34 3.12
CA ASP A 183 -14.83 11.01 1.83
C ASP A 183 -14.83 9.49 1.55
N LEU A 184 -15.65 8.70 2.25
CA LEU A 184 -15.70 7.24 2.09
C LEU A 184 -16.00 6.79 0.65
N LEU A 185 -16.95 7.43 -0.03
CA LEU A 185 -17.32 7.03 -1.40
C LEU A 185 -16.16 7.23 -2.39
N GLU A 186 -15.41 8.32 -2.28
CA GLU A 186 -14.22 8.52 -3.10
C GLU A 186 -13.13 7.49 -2.79
N PHE A 187 -12.98 7.13 -1.51
CA PHE A 187 -12.03 6.12 -1.09
C PHE A 187 -12.36 4.74 -1.67
N ILE A 188 -13.64 4.34 -1.66
CA ILE A 188 -14.10 3.08 -2.25
C ILE A 188 -13.79 3.04 -3.76
N GLU A 189 -14.11 4.11 -4.48
CA GLU A 189 -13.96 4.17 -5.95
C GLU A 189 -12.51 4.37 -6.41
N ALA A 190 -11.57 4.67 -5.51
CA ALA A 190 -10.25 5.17 -5.89
C ALA A 190 -9.45 4.23 -6.81
N LYS A 191 -9.55 2.90 -6.61
CA LYS A 191 -8.78 1.90 -7.38
C LYS A 191 -9.45 1.47 -8.69
N HIS A 192 -10.65 1.98 -8.99
CA HIS A 192 -11.20 1.91 -10.36
C HIS A 192 -10.35 2.73 -11.35
N SER A 193 -9.61 3.72 -10.84
CA SER A 193 -8.61 4.44 -11.63
C SER A 193 -7.32 3.63 -11.74
N LYS A 194 -7.11 2.97 -12.90
CA LYS A 194 -5.91 2.16 -13.17
C LYS A 194 -4.63 2.90 -12.82
N GLY A 195 -3.81 2.29 -11.95
CA GLY A 195 -2.51 2.82 -11.54
C GLY A 195 -2.53 3.70 -10.28
N ARG A 196 -3.71 4.08 -9.78
CA ARG A 196 -3.83 4.80 -8.51
C ARG A 196 -3.71 3.82 -7.34
N TRP A 197 -2.86 4.15 -6.37
CA TRP A 197 -2.67 3.39 -5.11
C TRP A 197 -2.17 1.94 -5.29
N ASN A 198 -1.34 1.69 -6.31
CA ASN A 198 -0.77 0.36 -6.58
C ASN A 198 0.11 -0.20 -5.46
N ASN A 199 0.58 0.63 -4.51
CA ASN A 199 1.39 0.18 -3.37
C ASN A 199 0.57 0.02 -2.09
N PHE A 200 -0.75 0.21 -2.16
CA PHE A 200 -1.69 0.03 -1.06
C PHE A 200 -2.61 -1.14 -1.35
N ASN A 201 -2.90 -1.93 -0.32
CA ASN A 201 -4.22 -2.51 -0.15
C ASN A 201 -5.11 -1.47 0.54
N ILE A 202 -6.39 -1.40 0.19
CA ILE A 202 -7.34 -0.53 0.89
C ILE A 202 -8.44 -1.34 1.57
N SER A 203 -8.92 -0.87 2.72
CA SER A 203 -10.01 -1.50 3.45
C SER A 203 -10.91 -0.49 4.16
N VAL A 204 -12.19 -0.84 4.30
CA VAL A 204 -13.14 -0.04 5.08
C VAL A 204 -13.26 -0.62 6.49
N ALA A 205 -13.12 0.23 7.51
CA ALA A 205 -13.38 -0.13 8.90
C ALA A 205 -14.87 -0.08 9.19
N ILE A 206 -15.48 -1.27 9.19
CA ILE A 206 -16.90 -1.51 9.38
C ILE A 206 -17.20 -1.76 10.86
N THR A 207 -18.20 -1.06 11.39
CA THR A 207 -18.70 -1.24 12.75
C THR A 207 -19.96 -2.10 12.78
N ASP A 208 -20.26 -2.74 13.91
CA ASP A 208 -21.51 -3.49 14.07
C ASP A 208 -22.73 -2.58 13.91
N ALA A 209 -22.67 -1.35 14.42
CA ALA A 209 -23.73 -0.36 14.24
C ALA A 209 -23.99 -0.04 12.75
N PHE A 210 -22.95 -0.04 11.91
CA PHE A 210 -23.13 0.10 10.46
C PHE A 210 -23.79 -1.14 9.86
N MET A 211 -23.34 -2.35 10.21
CA MET A 211 -23.94 -3.59 9.69
C MET A 211 -25.40 -3.75 10.10
N ASP A 212 -25.74 -3.43 11.35
CA ASP A 212 -27.13 -3.38 11.83
C ASP A 212 -27.96 -2.38 11.02
N ALA A 213 -27.39 -1.21 10.72
CA ALA A 213 -28.04 -0.21 9.87
C ALA A 213 -28.21 -0.67 8.42
N VAL A 214 -27.28 -1.46 7.87
CA VAL A 214 -27.43 -2.07 6.53
C VAL A 214 -28.57 -3.10 6.52
N GLU A 215 -28.59 -3.99 7.50
CA GLU A 215 -29.61 -5.05 7.62
C GLU A 215 -31.02 -4.46 7.74
N GLN A 216 -31.17 -3.44 8.61
CA GLN A 216 -32.43 -2.76 8.87
C GLN A 216 -32.78 -1.69 7.82
N ASP A 217 -31.86 -1.42 6.88
CA ASP A 217 -31.92 -0.28 5.95
C ASP A 217 -32.23 1.00 6.74
N LEU A 218 -31.26 1.51 7.49
CA LEU A 218 -31.36 2.76 8.25
C LEU A 218 -30.55 3.87 7.58
N PRO A 219 -30.87 5.15 7.82
CA PRO A 219 -29.97 6.22 7.45
C PRO A 219 -28.64 6.08 8.21
N TRP A 220 -27.55 6.43 7.53
CA TRP A 220 -26.19 6.46 8.04
C TRP A 220 -25.58 7.83 7.75
N GLN A 221 -25.02 8.43 8.79
CA GLN A 221 -24.46 9.77 8.73
C GLN A 221 -22.96 9.69 8.47
N LEU A 222 -22.51 10.42 7.46
CA LEU A 222 -21.09 10.61 7.20
C LEU A 222 -20.62 11.85 7.97
N VAL A 223 -19.74 11.65 8.96
CA VAL A 223 -19.45 12.62 10.00
C VAL A 223 -17.95 12.88 10.18
N HIS A 224 -17.60 14.12 10.53
CA HIS A 224 -16.24 14.45 10.96
C HIS A 224 -16.23 15.62 11.95
N ARG A 225 -15.23 15.71 12.83
CA ARG A 225 -15.12 16.82 13.82
C ARG A 225 -14.82 18.17 13.18
N ALA A 226 -14.08 18.15 12.08
CA ALA A 226 -13.69 19.35 11.36
C ALA A 226 -14.93 20.10 10.86
N GLU A 227 -14.88 21.42 10.95
CA GLU A 227 -15.95 22.29 10.45
C GLU A 227 -15.94 22.29 8.91
N PRO A 228 -17.08 22.14 8.22
CA PRO A 228 -17.15 22.32 6.77
C PRO A 228 -16.80 23.76 6.39
N SER A 229 -16.20 24.01 5.22
CA SER A 229 -15.90 25.39 4.79
C SER A 229 -17.17 26.25 4.66
N PRO A 230 -17.06 27.60 4.76
CA PRO A 230 -18.22 28.47 4.57
C PRO A 230 -18.97 28.23 3.25
N ALA A 231 -18.23 27.95 2.17
CA ALA A 231 -18.81 27.59 0.88
C ALA A 231 -19.58 26.27 0.95
N ARG A 232 -19.06 25.26 1.65
CA ARG A 232 -19.73 23.96 1.82
C ARG A 232 -20.99 24.08 2.67
N ARG A 233 -20.96 24.87 3.76
CA ARG A 233 -22.14 25.15 4.60
C ARG A 233 -23.22 25.93 3.87
N ALA A 234 -22.85 26.82 2.95
CA ALA A 234 -23.82 27.53 2.13
C ALA A 234 -24.48 26.64 1.05
N ALA A 235 -23.81 25.56 0.64
CA ALA A 235 -24.23 24.71 -0.47
C ALA A 235 -25.09 23.50 -0.06
N GLY A 236 -25.20 23.19 1.23
CA GLY A 236 -25.90 21.98 1.67
C GLY A 236 -26.44 22.08 3.10
N ASP A 237 -27.31 21.12 3.43
CA ASP A 237 -27.90 20.96 4.75
C ASP A 237 -26.90 20.29 5.71
N LEU A 238 -25.88 21.05 6.11
CA LEU A 238 -24.83 20.63 7.03
C LEU A 238 -25.14 21.12 8.43
N HIS A 239 -25.20 20.20 9.38
CA HIS A 239 -25.45 20.54 10.78
C HIS A 239 -24.45 19.84 11.70
N ARG A 240 -24.32 20.39 12.89
CA ARG A 240 -23.48 19.82 13.94
C ARG A 240 -24.36 19.09 14.94
N ARG A 241 -23.99 17.86 15.27
CA ARG A 241 -24.61 17.06 16.33
C ARG A 241 -24.20 17.55 17.72
N ASP A 242 -24.92 17.11 18.74
CA ASP A 242 -24.66 17.45 20.13
C ASP A 242 -23.30 16.93 20.64
N ASP A 243 -22.80 15.83 20.07
CA ASP A 243 -21.46 15.28 20.33
C ASP A 243 -20.32 16.08 19.68
N GLY A 244 -20.66 17.14 18.95
CA GLY A 244 -19.73 18.04 18.30
C GLY A 244 -19.26 17.59 16.92
N MET A 245 -19.76 16.47 16.38
CA MET A 245 -19.48 16.02 15.01
C MET A 245 -20.32 16.80 13.98
N TRP A 246 -19.71 17.17 12.86
CA TRP A 246 -20.44 17.71 11.71
C TRP A 246 -20.94 16.58 10.83
N VAL A 247 -22.23 16.61 10.50
CA VAL A 247 -22.83 15.74 9.49
C VAL A 247 -22.58 16.36 8.12
N TYR A 248 -21.72 15.71 7.34
CA TYR A 248 -21.35 16.14 6.00
C TYR A 248 -22.30 15.63 4.92
N ALA A 249 -22.93 14.48 5.17
CA ALA A 249 -23.98 13.89 4.35
C ALA A 249 -24.71 12.82 5.17
N GLU A 250 -25.93 12.49 4.74
CA GLU A 250 -26.67 11.32 5.22
C GLU A 250 -27.11 10.49 4.01
N LYS A 251 -26.94 9.17 4.09
CA LYS A 251 -27.27 8.22 3.03
C LYS A 251 -27.92 6.98 3.64
N ARG A 252 -28.58 6.15 2.85
CA ARG A 252 -28.99 4.81 3.31
C ARG A 252 -27.74 3.97 3.54
N ALA A 253 -27.64 3.29 4.68
CA ALA A 253 -26.53 2.41 5.00
C ALA A 253 -26.34 1.35 3.90
N ARG A 254 -27.46 0.77 3.42
CA ARG A 254 -27.46 -0.20 2.33
C ARG A 254 -26.90 0.35 1.01
N ALA A 255 -27.11 1.64 0.71
CA ALA A 255 -26.54 2.25 -0.49
C ALA A 255 -25.02 2.41 -0.40
N ILE A 256 -24.49 2.75 0.79
CA ILE A 256 -23.04 2.79 1.01
C ILE A 256 -22.47 1.37 0.92
N TRP A 257 -23.12 0.40 1.55
CA TRP A 257 -22.72 -1.00 1.51
C TRP A 257 -22.70 -1.59 0.11
N ASP A 258 -23.76 -1.39 -0.68
CA ASP A 258 -23.83 -1.79 -2.09
C ASP A 258 -22.66 -1.19 -2.90
N THR A 259 -22.28 0.06 -2.62
CA THR A 259 -21.11 0.68 -3.27
C THR A 259 -19.80 -0.03 -2.90
N ILE A 260 -19.62 -0.38 -1.62
CA ILE A 260 -18.47 -1.17 -1.16
C ILE A 260 -18.44 -2.52 -1.88
N MET A 261 -19.54 -3.28 -1.83
CA MET A 261 -19.64 -4.63 -2.40
C MET A 261 -19.44 -4.63 -3.92
N ARG A 262 -20.02 -3.69 -4.66
CA ARG A 262 -19.80 -3.56 -6.11
C ARG A 262 -18.35 -3.28 -6.43
N SER A 263 -17.72 -2.35 -5.72
CA SER A 263 -16.30 -2.06 -5.93
C SER A 263 -15.44 -3.30 -5.67
N THR A 264 -15.66 -4.00 -4.55
CA THR A 264 -14.91 -5.22 -4.24
C THR A 264 -15.16 -6.33 -5.27
N TYR A 265 -16.38 -6.46 -5.78
CA TYR A 265 -16.73 -7.43 -6.82
C TYR A 265 -16.03 -7.13 -8.17
N ASP A 266 -15.92 -5.85 -8.52
CA ASP A 266 -15.38 -5.38 -9.79
C ASP A 266 -13.84 -5.35 -9.81
N VAL A 267 -13.20 -4.88 -8.73
CA VAL A 267 -11.74 -4.65 -8.67
C VAL A 267 -11.04 -5.29 -7.46
N ALA A 268 -11.69 -6.22 -6.76
CA ALA A 268 -11.20 -6.93 -5.56
C ALA A 268 -10.87 -6.04 -4.35
N GLU A 269 -11.19 -4.74 -4.41
CA GLU A 269 -10.96 -3.77 -3.34
C GLU A 269 -12.11 -2.74 -3.27
N PRO A 270 -12.40 -2.19 -2.06
CA PRO A 270 -11.70 -2.38 -0.80
C PRO A 270 -12.00 -3.73 -0.11
N GLY A 271 -11.06 -4.17 0.74
CA GLY A 271 -11.36 -5.20 1.74
C GLY A 271 -12.24 -4.65 2.87
N VAL A 272 -12.73 -5.55 3.75
CA VAL A 272 -13.50 -5.17 4.94
C VAL A 272 -12.75 -5.59 6.20
N VAL A 273 -12.63 -4.66 7.15
CA VAL A 273 -12.15 -4.95 8.52
C VAL A 273 -13.27 -4.66 9.51
N PHE A 274 -13.69 -5.67 10.26
CA PHE A 274 -14.75 -5.57 11.26
C PHE A 274 -14.17 -4.99 12.56
N ILE A 275 -14.07 -3.67 12.60
CA ILE A 275 -13.30 -2.95 13.62
C ILE A 275 -13.93 -3.07 15.02
N SER A 276 -15.25 -3.22 15.10
CA SER A 276 -15.96 -3.53 16.35
C SER A 276 -15.46 -4.86 16.91
N LYS A 277 -15.57 -5.94 16.12
CA LYS A 277 -15.11 -7.27 16.54
C LYS A 277 -13.62 -7.30 16.89
N MET A 278 -12.78 -6.60 16.13
CA MET A 278 -11.34 -6.48 16.44
C MET A 278 -11.07 -5.84 17.80
N ASN A 279 -11.83 -4.81 18.19
CA ASN A 279 -11.66 -4.12 19.48
C ASN A 279 -12.33 -4.87 20.63
N ASP A 280 -13.52 -5.42 20.43
CA ASP A 280 -14.24 -6.16 21.47
C ASP A 280 -13.47 -7.41 21.90
N ASP A 281 -12.87 -8.10 20.94
CA ASP A 281 -12.10 -9.32 21.15
C ASP A 281 -10.66 -9.06 21.62
N ASN A 282 -10.18 -7.81 21.59
CA ASN A 282 -8.81 -7.45 21.94
C ASN A 282 -8.56 -7.63 23.45
N ASN A 283 -7.51 -8.37 23.81
CA ASN A 283 -7.09 -8.56 25.21
C ASN A 283 -6.67 -7.26 25.91
N LEU A 284 -6.29 -6.24 25.14
CA LEU A 284 -5.84 -4.95 25.65
C LEU A 284 -6.85 -3.82 25.43
N ARG A 285 -8.12 -4.12 25.09
CA ARG A 285 -9.15 -3.12 24.79
C ARG A 285 -9.34 -2.03 25.86
N ALA A 286 -8.96 -2.31 27.11
CA ALA A 286 -9.01 -1.33 28.21
C ALA A 286 -7.92 -0.24 28.15
N VAL A 287 -6.84 -0.45 27.39
CA VAL A 287 -5.67 0.45 27.33
C VAL A 287 -5.25 0.82 25.91
N GLU A 288 -5.84 0.20 24.89
CA GLU A 288 -5.59 0.53 23.49
C GLU A 288 -6.86 0.46 22.63
N THR A 289 -6.81 1.11 21.48
CA THR A 289 -7.85 1.03 20.46
C THR A 289 -7.21 0.71 19.13
N ILE A 290 -7.71 -0.31 18.47
CA ILE A 290 -7.29 -0.72 17.13
C ILE A 290 -8.06 0.09 16.12
N ARG A 291 -7.34 0.71 15.17
CA ARG A 291 -7.94 1.50 14.09
C ARG A 291 -7.48 1.08 12.69
N ALA A 292 -6.44 0.27 12.59
CA ALA A 292 -5.94 -0.24 11.33
C ALA A 292 -5.37 -1.65 11.51
N THR A 293 -5.10 -2.29 10.38
CA THR A 293 -4.30 -3.51 10.33
C THR A 293 -2.98 -3.22 9.64
N ASN A 294 -2.05 -4.17 9.74
CA ASN A 294 -0.91 -4.25 8.84
C ASN A 294 -1.37 -4.53 7.37
N PRO A 295 -0.45 -4.48 6.38
CA PRO A 295 -0.75 -4.70 4.94
C PRO A 295 -1.60 -5.92 4.58
N CYS A 296 -1.45 -7.03 5.31
CA CYS A 296 -2.12 -8.29 4.98
C CYS A 296 -3.36 -8.58 5.84
N GLY A 297 -3.70 -7.74 6.82
CA GLY A 297 -4.95 -7.85 7.60
C GLY A 297 -4.92 -8.84 8.78
N GLU A 298 -3.87 -9.64 8.93
CA GLU A 298 -3.71 -10.66 9.99
C GLU A 298 -3.36 -10.07 11.36
N GLN A 299 -2.84 -8.84 11.39
CA GLN A 299 -2.50 -8.12 12.63
C GLN A 299 -3.27 -6.80 12.70
N PRO A 300 -4.42 -6.79 13.41
CA PRO A 300 -5.01 -5.57 13.92
C PRO A 300 -4.08 -4.99 14.98
N LEU A 301 -3.56 -3.79 14.75
CA LEU A 301 -2.51 -3.20 15.58
C LEU A 301 -2.89 -1.80 16.08
N PRO A 302 -2.49 -1.44 17.31
CA PRO A 302 -2.61 -0.08 17.79
C PRO A 302 -1.60 0.83 17.07
N ALA A 303 -1.68 2.14 17.32
CA ALA A 303 -0.67 3.08 16.84
C ALA A 303 0.75 2.63 17.26
N TYR A 304 1.66 2.60 16.28
CA TYR A 304 3.04 2.12 16.40
C TYR A 304 3.21 0.61 16.69
N GLY A 305 2.12 -0.15 16.71
CA GLY A 305 2.14 -1.60 16.94
C GLY A 305 2.89 -2.36 15.86
N CYS A 306 3.41 -3.52 16.22
CA CYS A 306 4.33 -4.30 15.39
C CYS A 306 3.85 -5.74 15.12
N CYS A 307 4.27 -6.29 13.98
CA CYS A 307 3.91 -7.62 13.49
C CYS A 307 5.14 -8.55 13.53
N ASN A 308 5.37 -9.18 14.69
CA ASN A 308 6.42 -10.18 14.90
C ASN A 308 5.85 -11.60 14.72
N LEU A 309 6.18 -12.26 13.62
CA LEU A 309 5.51 -13.48 13.20
C LEU A 309 6.46 -14.67 13.06
N GLY A 310 5.94 -15.88 13.31
CA GLY A 310 6.67 -17.12 13.06
C GLY A 310 5.72 -18.32 12.89
N PRO A 311 5.55 -18.84 11.66
CA PRO A 311 4.67 -19.98 11.43
C PRO A 311 5.34 -21.33 11.73
N LEU A 312 4.55 -22.32 12.15
CA LEU A 312 4.94 -23.73 12.19
C LEU A 312 4.51 -24.44 10.90
N ASN A 313 5.39 -25.24 10.30
CA ASN A 313 5.04 -26.08 9.15
C ASN A 313 4.29 -27.33 9.61
N LEU A 314 2.97 -27.36 9.39
CA LEU A 314 2.11 -28.43 9.88
C LEU A 314 2.42 -29.80 9.26
N THR A 315 3.00 -29.83 8.05
CA THR A 315 3.32 -31.09 7.36
C THR A 315 4.37 -31.92 8.11
N ARG A 316 5.17 -31.28 8.98
CA ARG A 316 6.20 -31.95 9.80
C ARG A 316 5.65 -32.70 11.01
N PHE A 317 4.36 -32.54 11.32
CA PHE A 317 3.71 -33.25 12.42
C PHE A 317 2.85 -34.42 11.93
N VAL A 318 2.82 -34.71 10.63
CA VAL A 318 2.13 -35.89 10.09
C VAL A 318 3.06 -37.10 10.19
N ILE A 319 2.60 -38.13 10.89
CA ILE A 319 3.22 -39.44 11.00
C ILE A 319 2.57 -40.36 9.95
N ASP A 320 3.40 -41.06 9.18
CA ASP A 320 2.99 -41.96 8.10
C ASP A 320 2.02 -41.29 7.11
N PRO A 321 2.44 -40.22 6.41
CA PRO A 321 1.57 -39.50 5.47
C PRO A 321 1.09 -40.43 4.35
N PHE A 322 -0.18 -40.30 3.95
CA PHE A 322 -0.82 -41.13 2.95
C PHE A 322 -0.84 -42.64 3.26
N ALA A 323 -0.86 -43.04 4.54
CA ALA A 323 -0.92 -44.44 4.96
C ALA A 323 -2.13 -45.18 4.37
N GLN A 324 -3.18 -44.46 3.96
CA GLN A 324 -4.37 -44.98 3.30
C GLN A 324 -4.02 -45.71 1.99
N LEU A 325 -2.93 -45.33 1.30
CA LEU A 325 -2.42 -46.04 0.11
C LEU A 325 -2.06 -47.50 0.40
N GLN A 326 -1.68 -47.80 1.64
CA GLN A 326 -1.28 -49.13 2.10
C GLN A 326 -2.33 -49.75 3.05
N GLY A 327 -3.52 -49.16 3.15
CA GLY A 327 -4.60 -49.61 4.02
C GLY A 327 -4.41 -49.31 5.52
N GLY A 328 -3.56 -48.33 5.86
CA GLY A 328 -3.37 -47.81 7.21
C GLY A 328 -3.96 -46.41 7.41
N ASP A 329 -3.79 -45.86 8.61
CA ASP A 329 -4.27 -44.52 8.97
C ASP A 329 -3.09 -43.60 9.30
N SER A 330 -3.05 -42.42 8.69
CA SER A 330 -2.08 -41.38 9.03
C SER A 330 -2.45 -40.70 10.36
N VAL A 331 -1.44 -40.32 11.14
CA VAL A 331 -1.64 -39.73 12.48
C VAL A 331 -0.98 -38.36 12.55
N PHE A 332 -1.55 -37.45 13.34
CA PHE A 332 -0.95 -36.14 13.61
C PHE A 332 -0.36 -36.08 15.03
N ASP A 333 0.88 -35.62 15.15
CA ASP A 333 1.63 -35.50 16.40
C ASP A 333 1.27 -34.21 17.16
N TRP A 334 0.22 -34.30 17.97
CA TRP A 334 -0.29 -33.19 18.78
C TRP A 334 0.69 -32.74 19.87
N ASP A 335 1.44 -33.69 20.45
CA ASP A 335 2.39 -33.39 21.52
C ASP A 335 3.58 -32.59 20.98
N ALA A 336 4.10 -32.98 19.81
CA ALA A 336 5.14 -32.24 19.12
C ALA A 336 4.67 -30.85 18.68
N LEU A 337 3.42 -30.70 18.18
CA LEU A 337 2.85 -29.39 17.86
C LEU A 337 2.84 -28.48 19.10
N ALA A 338 2.39 -28.99 20.24
CA ALA A 338 2.37 -28.24 21.48
C ALA A 338 3.80 -27.87 21.93
N GLU A 339 4.76 -28.81 21.93
CA GLU A 339 6.17 -28.55 22.28
C GLU A 339 6.80 -27.46 21.39
N ARG A 340 6.60 -27.53 20.07
CA ARG A 340 7.12 -26.54 19.13
C ARG A 340 6.46 -25.18 19.32
N THR A 341 5.15 -25.15 19.58
CA THR A 341 4.46 -23.88 19.89
C THR A 341 5.06 -23.21 21.13
N ARG A 342 5.35 -23.95 22.20
CA ARG A 342 6.00 -23.40 23.40
C ARG A 342 7.37 -22.81 23.09
N THR A 343 8.19 -23.51 22.30
CA THR A 343 9.52 -23.02 21.91
C THR A 343 9.42 -21.79 21.00
N GLN A 344 8.42 -21.74 20.12
CA GLN A 344 8.18 -20.60 19.23
C GLN A 344 7.80 -19.33 19.98
N VAL A 345 7.07 -19.41 21.11
CA VAL A 345 6.78 -18.26 21.97
C VAL A 345 8.07 -17.59 22.43
N ARG A 346 9.01 -18.37 22.97
CA ARG A 346 10.29 -17.83 23.44
C ARG A 346 11.14 -17.28 22.29
N PHE A 347 11.19 -18.00 21.16
CA PHE A 347 11.90 -17.54 19.97
C PHE A 347 11.41 -16.18 19.49
N LEU A 348 10.08 -15.97 19.40
CA LEU A 348 9.52 -14.68 19.00
C LEU A 348 9.65 -13.62 20.09
N ASP A 349 9.56 -13.97 21.38
CA ASP A 349 9.82 -13.02 22.47
C ASP A 349 11.26 -12.47 22.37
N ASP A 350 12.24 -13.34 22.11
CA ASP A 350 13.65 -12.96 21.92
C ASP A 350 13.87 -12.08 20.69
N VAL A 351 13.13 -12.31 19.60
CA VAL A 351 13.18 -11.46 18.39
C VAL A 351 12.86 -9.99 18.70
N LEU A 352 11.94 -9.72 19.63
CA LEU A 352 11.62 -8.35 20.04
C LEU A 352 12.79 -7.62 20.70
N ASP A 353 13.70 -8.37 21.34
CA ASP A 353 14.83 -7.82 22.08
C ASP A 353 16.07 -7.62 21.18
N VAL A 354 16.23 -8.45 20.12
CA VAL A 354 17.38 -8.33 19.18
C VAL A 354 17.08 -7.52 17.93
N THR A 355 15.81 -7.27 17.61
CA THR A 355 15.45 -6.53 16.39
C THR A 355 15.90 -5.07 16.44
N LEU A 356 16.32 -4.55 15.29
CA LEU A 356 16.51 -3.11 15.12
C LEU A 356 15.16 -2.43 14.91
N TRP A 357 14.78 -1.55 15.83
CA TRP A 357 13.55 -0.77 15.74
C TRP A 357 13.73 0.43 14.80
N PRO A 358 12.89 0.60 13.76
CA PRO A 358 12.96 1.76 12.88
C PRO A 358 12.70 3.07 13.62
N LEU A 359 11.75 3.07 14.55
CA LEU A 359 11.34 4.24 15.32
C LEU A 359 11.38 3.97 16.84
N PRO A 360 11.74 4.96 17.68
CA PRO A 360 11.64 4.85 19.13
C PRO A 360 10.23 4.55 19.63
N GLU A 361 9.20 5.07 18.97
CA GLU A 361 7.79 4.88 19.32
C GLU A 361 7.37 3.41 19.13
N GLN A 362 7.82 2.78 18.04
CA GLN A 362 7.58 1.35 17.77
C GLN A 362 8.29 0.47 18.80
N ARG A 363 9.54 0.83 19.17
CA ARG A 363 10.27 0.15 20.23
C ARG A 363 9.52 0.22 21.55
N HIS A 364 9.09 1.42 21.94
CA HIS A 364 8.38 1.64 23.19
C HIS A 364 7.08 0.84 23.23
N GLU A 365 6.30 0.86 22.14
CA GLU A 365 5.06 0.07 22.01
C GLU A 365 5.32 -1.42 22.25
N ALA A 366 6.33 -1.97 21.56
CA ALA A 366 6.69 -3.37 21.67
C ALA A 366 7.23 -3.74 23.07
N GLU A 367 8.01 -2.87 23.71
CA GLU A 367 8.50 -3.08 25.08
C GLU A 367 7.36 -3.12 26.10
N GLN A 368 6.31 -2.30 25.90
CA GLN A 368 5.17 -2.23 26.82
C GLN A 368 4.21 -3.42 26.73
N LYS A 369 4.11 -4.09 25.57
CA LYS A 369 3.06 -5.10 25.31
C LYS A 369 3.55 -6.43 24.74
N ARG A 370 4.77 -6.48 24.23
CA ARG A 370 5.46 -7.67 23.71
C ARG A 370 4.60 -8.56 22.80
N ARG A 371 3.92 -7.93 21.82
CA ARG A 371 3.01 -8.61 20.89
C ARG A 371 3.77 -9.53 19.94
N ILE A 372 3.33 -10.77 19.81
CA ILE A 372 3.84 -11.76 18.85
C ILE A 372 2.69 -12.42 18.09
N GLY A 373 2.99 -13.18 17.05
CA GLY A 373 2.00 -13.91 16.25
C GLY A 373 2.54 -15.23 15.73
N ILE A 374 2.24 -16.30 16.45
CA ILE A 374 2.47 -17.67 16.03
C ILE A 374 1.32 -18.08 15.11
N GLY A 375 1.68 -18.58 13.94
CA GLY A 375 0.75 -19.11 12.97
C GLY A 375 1.22 -20.45 12.47
N PHE A 376 0.72 -20.84 11.32
CA PHE A 376 1.14 -22.07 10.67
C PHE A 376 1.21 -21.90 9.16
N THR A 377 1.83 -22.86 8.49
CA THR A 377 1.79 -23.07 7.04
C THR A 377 1.53 -24.54 6.75
N GLY A 378 1.09 -24.86 5.54
CA GLY A 378 0.89 -26.24 5.12
C GLY A 378 -0.39 -26.89 5.64
N LEU A 379 -1.43 -26.11 6.01
CA LEU A 379 -2.70 -26.68 6.47
C LEU A 379 -3.35 -27.55 5.38
N GLY A 380 -3.41 -27.05 4.14
CA GLY A 380 -3.98 -27.80 3.01
C GLY A 380 -3.26 -29.12 2.78
N ASP A 381 -1.93 -29.10 2.70
CA ASP A 381 -1.09 -30.28 2.57
C ASP A 381 -1.28 -31.26 3.72
N THR A 382 -1.34 -30.76 4.94
CA THR A 382 -1.52 -31.59 6.14
C THR A 382 -2.83 -32.36 6.08
N LEU A 383 -3.93 -31.69 5.70
CA LEU A 383 -5.22 -32.36 5.54
C LEU A 383 -5.17 -33.43 4.44
N VAL A 384 -4.57 -33.11 3.29
CA VAL A 384 -4.37 -34.05 2.17
C VAL A 384 -3.53 -35.26 2.60
N MET A 385 -2.43 -35.04 3.31
CA MET A 385 -1.55 -36.09 3.84
C MET A 385 -2.25 -36.99 4.88
N LEU A 386 -3.29 -36.48 5.54
CA LEU A 386 -4.14 -37.21 6.47
C LEU A 386 -5.36 -37.86 5.79
N GLY A 387 -5.54 -37.68 4.48
CA GLY A 387 -6.72 -38.17 3.75
C GLY A 387 -8.01 -37.39 4.04
N LEU A 388 -7.89 -36.13 4.49
CA LEU A 388 -9.01 -35.25 4.81
C LEU A 388 -9.21 -34.18 3.73
N ARG A 389 -10.45 -33.97 3.31
CA ARG A 389 -10.82 -32.84 2.45
C ARG A 389 -10.75 -31.52 3.22
N TYR A 390 -10.18 -30.49 2.60
CA TYR A 390 -10.08 -29.15 3.18
C TYR A 390 -11.47 -28.55 3.50
N ASP A 391 -12.43 -28.73 2.61
CA ASP A 391 -13.78 -28.17 2.71
C ASP A 391 -14.81 -29.10 3.38
N SER A 392 -14.37 -30.22 3.97
CA SER A 392 -15.25 -31.07 4.76
C SER A 392 -15.39 -30.58 6.20
N GLN A 393 -16.40 -31.09 6.92
CA GLN A 393 -16.56 -30.75 8.33
C GLN A 393 -15.40 -31.30 9.16
N GLU A 394 -14.92 -32.51 8.85
CA GLU A 394 -13.78 -33.14 9.50
C GLU A 394 -12.49 -32.33 9.28
N GLY A 395 -12.28 -31.79 8.07
CA GLY A 395 -11.16 -30.89 7.77
C GLY A 395 -11.21 -29.60 8.59
N ARG A 396 -12.39 -28.99 8.71
CA ARG A 396 -12.61 -27.80 9.57
C ARG A 396 -12.42 -28.10 11.05
N ASP A 397 -12.92 -29.24 11.53
CA ASP A 397 -12.77 -29.66 12.92
C ASP A 397 -11.30 -29.93 13.26
N PHE A 398 -10.53 -30.52 12.32
CA PHE A 398 -9.09 -30.68 12.43
C PHE A 398 -8.38 -29.33 12.53
N ALA A 399 -8.67 -28.40 11.61
CA ALA A 399 -8.06 -27.06 11.63
C ALA A 399 -8.39 -26.28 12.91
N ALA A 400 -9.64 -26.38 13.39
CA ALA A 400 -10.07 -25.82 14.66
C ALA A 400 -9.30 -26.44 15.85
N ARG A 401 -9.04 -27.75 15.81
CA ARG A 401 -8.19 -28.41 16.80
C ARG A 401 -6.75 -27.91 16.77
N VAL A 402 -6.14 -27.77 15.58
CA VAL A 402 -4.79 -27.17 15.44
C VAL A 402 -4.74 -25.80 16.10
N GLY A 403 -5.71 -24.92 15.77
CA GLY A 403 -5.80 -23.59 16.38
C GLY A 403 -5.92 -23.64 17.91
N ARG A 404 -6.76 -24.53 18.45
CA ARG A 404 -6.95 -24.72 19.90
C ARG A 404 -5.69 -25.20 20.61
N GLU A 405 -5.04 -26.25 20.11
CA GLU A 405 -3.82 -26.80 20.72
C GLU A 405 -2.69 -25.77 20.72
N MET A 406 -2.54 -25.03 19.61
CA MET A 406 -1.55 -23.95 19.53
C MET A 406 -1.89 -22.80 20.49
N ARG A 407 -3.15 -22.40 20.59
CA ARG A 407 -3.59 -21.37 21.53
C ARG A 407 -3.21 -21.75 22.96
N ASP A 408 -3.60 -22.94 23.40
CA ASP A 408 -3.42 -23.36 24.79
C ASP A 408 -1.93 -23.53 25.12
N ALA A 409 -1.14 -24.11 24.20
CA ALA A 409 0.31 -24.22 24.35
C ALA A 409 1.01 -22.85 24.37
N ALA A 410 0.60 -21.91 23.52
CA ALA A 410 1.22 -20.58 23.44
C ALA A 410 0.94 -19.76 24.71
N TYR A 411 -0.31 -19.69 25.16
CA TYR A 411 -0.67 -18.97 26.38
C TYR A 411 0.01 -19.60 27.61
N GLY A 412 0.03 -20.93 27.71
CA GLY A 412 0.77 -21.64 28.76
C GLY A 412 2.27 -21.29 28.78
N ALA A 413 2.94 -21.33 27.62
CA ALA A 413 4.36 -20.97 27.52
C ALA A 413 4.63 -19.50 27.84
N SER A 414 3.72 -18.60 27.51
CA SER A 414 3.88 -17.17 27.83
C SER A 414 3.71 -16.89 29.32
N VAL A 415 2.86 -17.66 30.02
CA VAL A 415 2.78 -17.64 31.49
C VAL A 415 4.06 -18.18 32.11
N GLU A 416 4.61 -19.29 31.59
CA GLU A 416 5.91 -19.81 32.04
C GLU A 416 7.04 -18.79 31.84
N LEU A 417 7.06 -18.13 30.68
CA LEU A 417 8.05 -17.09 30.38
C LEU A 417 7.85 -15.84 31.24
N ALA A 418 6.62 -15.54 31.68
CA ALA A 418 6.35 -14.48 32.64
C ALA A 418 6.92 -14.79 34.03
N ARG A 419 6.89 -16.05 34.47
CA ARG A 419 7.56 -16.47 35.72
C ARG A 419 9.08 -16.28 35.64
N GLU A 420 9.67 -16.54 34.47
CA GLU A 420 11.11 -16.40 34.24
C GLU A 420 11.54 -14.93 34.10
N ARG A 421 10.81 -14.14 33.31
CA ARG A 421 11.25 -12.82 32.82
C ARG A 421 10.34 -11.66 33.20
N GLY A 422 9.26 -11.93 33.92
CA GLY A 422 8.20 -10.97 34.21
C GLY A 422 7.16 -10.86 33.09
N ALA A 423 5.93 -10.53 33.48
CA ALA A 423 4.84 -10.19 32.55
C ALA A 423 5.16 -8.95 31.71
N PHE A 424 4.42 -8.73 30.61
CA PHE A 424 4.57 -7.47 29.87
C PHE A 424 4.16 -6.26 30.74
N PRO A 425 4.80 -5.09 30.60
CA PRO A 425 4.62 -3.96 31.53
C PRO A 425 3.19 -3.45 31.73
N LEU A 426 2.35 -3.43 30.69
CA LEU A 426 0.96 -2.96 30.77
C LEU A 426 -0.04 -4.05 31.21
N PHE A 427 0.43 -5.19 31.68
CA PHE A 427 -0.44 -6.30 32.06
C PHE A 427 -1.26 -5.96 33.31
N ASP A 428 -2.57 -6.17 33.22
CA ASP A 428 -3.53 -6.11 34.32
C ASP A 428 -4.46 -7.32 34.18
N ALA A 429 -4.43 -8.25 35.13
CA ALA A 429 -5.11 -9.52 35.00
C ALA A 429 -6.64 -9.39 34.91
N ASP A 430 -7.22 -8.46 35.67
CA ASP A 430 -8.68 -8.26 35.72
C ASP A 430 -9.19 -7.68 34.39
N ARG A 431 -8.45 -6.73 33.81
CA ARG A 431 -8.77 -6.15 32.50
C ARG A 431 -8.50 -7.12 31.35
N TYR A 432 -7.40 -7.86 31.43
CA TYR A 432 -7.01 -8.82 30.39
C TYR A 432 -8.02 -9.96 30.25
N LEU A 433 -8.53 -10.46 31.39
CA LEU A 433 -9.51 -11.55 31.46
C LEU A 433 -10.97 -11.06 31.60
N GLU A 434 -11.22 -9.78 31.35
CA GLU A 434 -12.57 -9.21 31.39
C GLU A 434 -13.50 -9.94 30.40
N ALA A 435 -14.74 -10.21 30.82
CA ALA A 435 -15.73 -10.87 29.98
C ALA A 435 -15.86 -10.21 28.60
N GLY A 436 -15.68 -11.00 27.54
CA GLY A 436 -15.75 -10.57 26.15
C GLY A 436 -14.40 -10.40 25.46
N THR A 437 -13.30 -10.22 26.20
CA THR A 437 -11.95 -10.29 25.59
C THR A 437 -11.69 -11.69 25.03
N PHE A 438 -10.70 -11.84 24.15
CA PHE A 438 -10.27 -13.16 23.70
C PHE A 438 -9.84 -14.05 24.87
N ALA A 439 -9.02 -13.53 25.77
CA ALA A 439 -8.45 -14.29 26.88
C ALA A 439 -9.49 -14.77 27.91
N SER A 440 -10.65 -14.11 28.00
CA SER A 440 -11.76 -14.57 28.84
C SER A 440 -12.37 -15.93 28.40
N ARG A 441 -12.03 -16.40 27.19
CA ARG A 441 -12.46 -17.71 26.65
C ARG A 441 -11.40 -18.81 26.75
N LEU A 442 -10.26 -18.53 27.39
CA LEU A 442 -9.24 -19.52 27.64
C LEU A 442 -9.73 -20.56 28.67
N PRO A 443 -9.17 -21.77 28.68
CA PRO A 443 -9.40 -22.75 29.75
C PRO A 443 -9.15 -22.15 31.15
N ASP A 444 -9.95 -22.57 32.14
CA ASP A 444 -9.92 -22.01 33.50
C ASP A 444 -8.54 -22.11 34.16
N ASP A 445 -7.81 -23.20 33.93
CA ASP A 445 -6.46 -23.42 34.45
C ASP A 445 -5.44 -22.43 33.87
N ILE A 446 -5.57 -22.08 32.59
CA ILE A 446 -4.75 -21.05 31.94
C ILE A 446 -5.12 -19.66 32.49
N GLN A 447 -6.41 -19.35 32.64
CA GLN A 447 -6.85 -18.09 33.25
C GLN A 447 -6.31 -17.92 34.68
N ASP A 448 -6.38 -18.98 35.49
CA ASP A 448 -5.86 -18.97 36.86
C ASP A 448 -4.34 -18.82 36.90
N ALA A 449 -3.63 -19.42 35.94
CA ALA A 449 -2.20 -19.24 35.80
C ALA A 449 -1.83 -17.81 35.39
N ILE A 450 -2.58 -17.18 34.47
CA ILE A 450 -2.43 -15.76 34.11
C ILE A 450 -2.65 -14.86 35.33
N ARG A 451 -3.69 -15.11 36.14
CA ARG A 451 -3.94 -14.33 37.37
C ARG A 451 -2.80 -14.45 38.38
N ARG A 452 -2.26 -15.67 38.55
CA ARG A 452 -1.22 -15.96 39.55
C ARG A 452 0.15 -15.44 39.15
N ASP A 453 0.55 -15.66 37.90
CA ASP A 453 1.94 -15.51 37.45
C ASP A 453 2.13 -14.40 36.41
N GLY A 454 1.03 -13.87 35.88
CA GLY A 454 1.03 -12.96 34.74
C GLY A 454 1.31 -13.65 33.40
N ILE A 455 1.42 -12.85 32.33
CA ILE A 455 1.69 -13.35 30.98
C ILE A 455 2.73 -12.46 30.28
N ARG A 456 3.68 -13.06 29.56
CA ARG A 456 4.82 -12.36 28.98
C ARG A 456 4.46 -11.54 27.75
N ASN A 457 3.49 -12.01 26.97
CA ASN A 457 3.12 -11.45 25.67
C ASN A 457 1.63 -11.10 25.67
N SER A 458 1.25 -9.93 25.17
CA SER A 458 -0.16 -9.51 25.16
C SER A 458 -1.04 -10.30 24.21
N HIS A 459 -0.48 -10.69 23.05
CA HIS A 459 -1.12 -11.52 22.03
C HIS A 459 -0.09 -12.46 21.44
N LEU A 460 -0.56 -13.61 20.98
CA LEU A 460 0.29 -14.75 20.70
C LEU A 460 0.00 -15.44 19.37
N LEU A 461 -1.19 -15.33 18.80
CA LEU A 461 -1.63 -16.15 17.67
C LEU A 461 -2.01 -15.24 16.49
N SER A 462 -1.48 -15.54 15.30
CA SER A 462 -1.79 -14.81 14.07
C SER A 462 -1.52 -15.69 12.86
N ILE A 463 -2.49 -15.79 11.95
CA ILE A 463 -2.32 -16.58 10.73
C ILE A 463 -2.04 -15.64 9.57
N ALA A 464 -0.77 -15.56 9.21
CA ALA A 464 -0.27 -14.72 8.14
C ALA A 464 -0.18 -15.46 6.80
N PRO A 465 -0.09 -14.72 5.67
CA PRO A 465 0.36 -15.31 4.41
C PRO A 465 1.80 -15.77 4.56
N THR A 466 2.09 -17.01 4.17
CA THR A 466 3.44 -17.58 4.24
C THR A 466 4.09 -17.74 2.87
N GLY A 467 3.55 -17.09 1.82
CA GLY A 467 3.91 -17.29 0.41
C GLY A 467 5.40 -17.55 0.09
N THR A 468 6.31 -16.65 0.50
CA THR A 468 7.74 -16.82 0.19
C THR A 468 8.46 -17.72 1.19
N VAL A 469 8.04 -17.78 2.45
CA VAL A 469 8.70 -18.63 3.46
C VAL A 469 8.29 -20.10 3.29
N SER A 470 7.02 -20.38 2.97
CA SER A 470 6.54 -21.73 2.64
C SER A 470 7.24 -22.27 1.40
N LEU A 471 7.34 -21.45 0.34
CA LEU A 471 8.08 -21.81 -0.86
C LEU A 471 9.55 -22.16 -0.59
N ALA A 472 10.23 -21.38 0.25
CA ALA A 472 11.67 -21.54 0.47
C ALA A 472 12.04 -22.60 1.53
N PHE A 473 11.26 -22.71 2.61
CA PHE A 473 11.58 -23.52 3.78
C PHE A 473 10.62 -24.69 4.02
N ALA A 474 9.45 -24.69 3.39
CA ALA A 474 8.47 -25.78 3.43
C ALA A 474 8.23 -26.39 2.04
N ASP A 475 9.19 -26.25 1.13
CA ASP A 475 9.21 -26.90 -0.19
C ASP A 475 7.93 -26.70 -1.01
N ASN A 476 7.36 -25.50 -0.94
CA ASN A 476 6.09 -25.12 -1.58
C ASN A 476 4.86 -25.86 -1.03
N ALA A 477 4.83 -26.14 0.27
CA ALA A 477 3.56 -26.42 0.95
C ALA A 477 2.60 -25.21 0.82
N SER A 478 1.30 -25.48 0.89
CA SER A 478 0.21 -24.52 0.98
C SER A 478 0.47 -23.43 2.01
N ASN A 479 -0.04 -22.23 1.71
CA ASN A 479 0.39 -21.01 2.38
C ASN A 479 -0.53 -20.66 3.55
N GLY A 480 -0.01 -20.63 4.76
CA GLY A 480 -0.80 -20.20 5.91
C GLY A 480 -1.92 -21.21 6.19
N ILE A 481 -3.13 -20.67 6.28
CA ILE A 481 -4.38 -21.41 6.32
C ILE A 481 -4.85 -21.86 4.94
N GLU A 482 -4.32 -21.33 3.83
CA GLU A 482 -4.84 -21.62 2.49
C GLU A 482 -4.81 -23.11 2.13
N PRO A 483 -5.76 -23.62 1.32
CA PRO A 483 -5.57 -24.87 0.61
C PRO A 483 -4.45 -24.70 -0.43
N ALA A 484 -3.99 -25.81 -1.04
CA ALA A 484 -3.13 -25.71 -2.21
C ALA A 484 -3.85 -24.92 -3.32
N PHE A 485 -3.20 -23.90 -3.88
CA PHE A 485 -3.80 -23.10 -4.96
C PHE A 485 -4.05 -23.97 -6.20
N SER A 486 -3.02 -24.72 -6.58
CA SER A 486 -3.01 -25.75 -7.61
C SER A 486 -1.90 -26.74 -7.27
N TRP A 487 -2.03 -28.01 -7.70
CA TRP A 487 -1.02 -29.05 -7.47
C TRP A 487 0.24 -28.82 -8.30
N THR A 488 0.08 -28.27 -9.50
CA THR A 488 1.18 -27.88 -10.39
C THR A 488 0.87 -26.51 -10.98
N TYR A 489 1.90 -25.68 -11.15
CA TYR A 489 1.79 -24.38 -11.81
C TYR A 489 3.15 -23.90 -12.30
N GLN A 490 3.16 -22.90 -13.19
CA GLN A 490 4.39 -22.33 -13.72
C GLN A 490 4.76 -21.02 -13.02
N ARG A 491 6.07 -20.82 -12.79
CA ARG A 491 6.61 -19.55 -12.30
C ARG A 491 7.73 -19.04 -13.19
N THR A 492 7.57 -17.80 -13.64
CA THR A 492 8.61 -17.10 -14.39
C THR A 492 9.51 -16.34 -13.44
N LYS A 493 10.81 -16.63 -13.52
CA LYS A 493 11.87 -15.93 -12.78
C LYS A 493 12.71 -15.11 -13.74
N ILE A 494 13.07 -13.90 -13.33
CA ILE A 494 14.10 -13.11 -13.99
C ILE A 494 15.44 -13.60 -13.47
N MET A 495 16.28 -14.08 -14.39
CA MET A 495 17.61 -14.62 -14.11
C MET A 495 18.61 -13.47 -13.96
N ALA A 496 19.79 -13.76 -13.41
CA ALA A 496 20.82 -12.76 -13.15
C ALA A 496 21.33 -12.06 -14.43
N ASP A 497 21.16 -12.68 -15.59
CA ASP A 497 21.48 -12.12 -16.91
C ASP A 497 20.36 -11.25 -17.50
N GLY A 498 19.24 -11.09 -16.78
CA GLY A 498 18.05 -10.35 -17.22
C GLY A 498 17.07 -11.19 -18.07
N GLY A 499 17.42 -12.43 -18.42
CA GLY A 499 16.53 -13.35 -19.13
C GLY A 499 15.36 -13.82 -18.25
N ARG A 500 14.24 -14.22 -18.87
CA ARG A 500 13.10 -14.83 -18.16
C ARG A 500 13.15 -16.35 -18.35
N ARG A 501 13.12 -17.10 -17.25
CA ARG A 501 13.03 -18.56 -17.27
C ARG A 501 11.81 -19.02 -16.49
N THR A 502 11.03 -19.90 -17.10
CA THR A 502 9.86 -20.50 -16.48
C THR A 502 10.22 -21.83 -15.84
N PHE A 503 9.75 -22.04 -14.61
CA PHE A 503 9.94 -23.26 -13.83
C PHE A 503 8.58 -23.87 -13.55
N ALA A 504 8.46 -25.19 -13.72
CA ALA A 504 7.36 -25.95 -13.14
C ALA A 504 7.59 -26.02 -11.63
N VAL A 505 6.57 -25.65 -10.87
CA VAL A 505 6.55 -25.73 -9.42
C VAL A 505 5.39 -26.61 -9.03
N GLU A 506 5.64 -27.56 -8.14
CA GLU A 506 4.61 -28.49 -7.66
C GLU A 506 4.43 -28.32 -6.15
N ASP A 507 3.22 -28.59 -5.70
CA ASP A 507 2.84 -28.63 -4.28
C ASP A 507 3.57 -29.76 -3.52
N TYR A 508 3.85 -29.55 -2.23
CA TYR A 508 4.63 -30.49 -1.42
C TYR A 508 3.90 -31.83 -1.23
N ALA A 509 2.65 -31.81 -0.75
CA ALA A 509 1.86 -33.01 -0.53
C ALA A 509 1.64 -33.80 -1.84
N TYR A 510 1.41 -33.10 -2.95
CA TYR A 510 1.29 -33.73 -4.27
C TYR A 510 2.57 -34.49 -4.69
N ARG A 511 3.74 -33.87 -4.51
CA ARG A 511 5.02 -34.53 -4.81
C ARG A 511 5.29 -35.72 -3.89
N LEU A 512 4.98 -35.57 -2.60
CA LEU A 512 5.15 -36.63 -1.62
C LEU A 512 4.23 -37.82 -1.92
N TYR A 513 2.97 -37.58 -2.29
CA TYR A 513 2.02 -38.60 -2.71
C TYR A 513 2.57 -39.43 -3.88
N ARG A 514 3.11 -38.76 -4.91
CA ARG A 514 3.76 -39.41 -6.06
C ARG A 514 4.96 -40.26 -5.63
N GLU A 515 5.83 -39.72 -4.78
CA GLU A 515 7.02 -40.43 -4.28
C GLU A 515 6.64 -41.71 -3.50
N LEU A 516 5.52 -41.68 -2.79
CA LEU A 516 4.99 -42.82 -2.03
C LEU A 516 4.19 -43.81 -2.89
N GLY A 517 4.18 -43.64 -4.22
CA GLY A 517 3.54 -44.55 -5.17
C GLY A 517 2.07 -44.23 -5.48
N GLY A 518 1.58 -43.06 -5.06
CA GLY A 518 0.26 -42.57 -5.44
C GLY A 518 0.15 -42.23 -6.92
N ASP A 519 -1.01 -42.51 -7.52
CA ASP A 519 -1.30 -42.18 -8.91
C ASP A 519 -1.77 -40.72 -9.04
N VAL A 520 -0.92 -39.87 -9.62
CA VAL A 520 -1.21 -38.45 -9.81
C VAL A 520 -2.17 -38.15 -10.96
N ASP A 521 -2.40 -39.12 -11.85
CA ASP A 521 -3.39 -39.01 -12.93
C ASP A 521 -4.80 -39.38 -12.41
N ALA A 522 -4.88 -39.97 -11.22
CA ALA A 522 -6.11 -40.37 -10.54
C ALA A 522 -6.08 -39.97 -9.05
N LEU A 523 -6.03 -38.65 -8.80
CA LEU A 523 -6.00 -38.11 -7.44
C LEU A 523 -7.27 -38.48 -6.63
N PRO A 524 -7.12 -38.91 -5.37
CA PRO A 524 -8.23 -39.12 -4.45
C PRO A 524 -9.05 -37.85 -4.19
N ASP A 525 -10.28 -38.02 -3.69
CA ASP A 525 -11.24 -36.94 -3.44
C ASP A 525 -10.82 -35.91 -2.39
N TYR A 526 -9.86 -36.26 -1.51
CA TYR A 526 -9.24 -35.36 -0.55
C TYR A 526 -8.26 -34.36 -1.17
N PHE A 527 -7.81 -34.56 -2.43
CA PHE A 527 -7.09 -33.55 -3.19
C PHE A 527 -8.07 -32.51 -3.77
N VAL A 528 -8.46 -31.53 -2.96
CA VAL A 528 -9.20 -30.34 -3.41
C VAL A 528 -8.32 -29.09 -3.42
N SER A 529 -8.26 -28.40 -4.55
CA SER A 529 -7.52 -27.14 -4.69
C SER A 529 -8.40 -25.92 -4.41
N ALA A 530 -7.78 -24.77 -4.18
CA ALA A 530 -8.47 -23.51 -3.92
C ALA A 530 -9.53 -23.16 -4.99
N LEU A 531 -9.26 -23.52 -6.25
CA LEU A 531 -10.10 -23.23 -7.41
C LEU A 531 -11.32 -24.17 -7.54
N GLN A 532 -11.30 -25.30 -6.83
CA GLN A 532 -12.39 -26.30 -6.84
C GLN A 532 -13.38 -26.09 -5.69
N MET A 533 -13.03 -25.25 -4.72
CA MET A 533 -13.84 -24.98 -3.53
C MET A 533 -14.85 -23.85 -3.77
N SER A 534 -15.98 -23.90 -3.07
CA SER A 534 -16.91 -22.77 -3.04
C SER A 534 -16.34 -21.61 -2.21
N ALA A 535 -16.76 -20.37 -2.51
CA ALA A 535 -16.37 -19.20 -1.72
C ALA A 535 -16.82 -19.32 -0.25
N HIS A 536 -17.99 -19.94 -0.01
CA HIS A 536 -18.51 -20.17 1.33
C HIS A 536 -17.66 -21.19 2.11
N ASP A 537 -17.09 -22.21 1.47
CA ASP A 537 -16.21 -23.17 2.14
C ASP A 537 -14.88 -22.54 2.58
N HIS A 538 -14.34 -21.60 1.79
CA HIS A 538 -13.19 -20.80 2.22
C HIS A 538 -13.52 -20.01 3.48
N LEU A 539 -14.69 -19.37 3.52
CA LEU A 539 -15.18 -18.61 4.67
C LEU A 539 -15.41 -19.50 5.90
N ALA A 540 -16.05 -20.67 5.72
CA ALA A 540 -16.35 -21.61 6.79
C ALA A 540 -15.07 -22.13 7.48
N MET A 541 -13.99 -22.34 6.72
CA MET A 541 -12.68 -22.67 7.32
C MET A 541 -12.14 -21.53 8.18
N MET A 542 -12.22 -20.28 7.73
CA MET A 542 -11.82 -19.12 8.54
C MET A 542 -12.63 -19.07 9.84
N ALA A 543 -13.95 -19.22 9.74
CA ALA A 543 -14.85 -19.19 10.89
C ALA A 543 -14.58 -20.30 11.90
N ALA A 544 -14.16 -21.48 11.45
CA ALA A 544 -13.77 -22.59 12.33
C ALA A 544 -12.49 -22.30 13.14
N VAL A 545 -11.54 -21.55 12.57
CA VAL A 545 -10.22 -21.30 13.17
C VAL A 545 -10.14 -19.99 13.96
N GLN A 546 -10.83 -18.93 13.52
CA GLN A 546 -10.78 -17.59 14.12
C GLN A 546 -11.02 -17.54 15.65
N PRO A 547 -11.90 -18.38 16.26
CA PRO A 547 -12.10 -18.39 17.71
C PRO A 547 -10.84 -18.68 18.53
N TYR A 548 -9.81 -19.25 17.92
CA TYR A 548 -8.54 -19.61 18.56
C TYR A 548 -7.38 -18.67 18.20
N VAL A 549 -7.65 -17.60 17.45
CA VAL A 549 -6.67 -16.60 17.02
C VAL A 549 -6.98 -15.24 17.67
N ASP A 550 -6.13 -14.81 18.59
CA ASP A 550 -6.32 -13.57 19.36
C ASP A 550 -6.11 -12.31 18.53
N THR A 551 -5.31 -12.39 17.46
CA THR A 551 -5.23 -11.36 16.42
C THR A 551 -6.18 -11.68 15.27
N SER A 552 -5.75 -11.76 14.00
CA SER A 552 -6.61 -12.04 12.85
C SER A 552 -6.01 -13.10 11.92
N ILE A 553 -6.77 -13.45 10.88
CA ILE A 553 -6.42 -14.41 9.84
C ILE A 553 -6.34 -13.65 8.52
N SER A 554 -5.20 -13.74 7.83
CA SER A 554 -5.12 -13.40 6.43
C SER A 554 -5.42 -14.63 5.60
N LYS A 555 -6.56 -14.62 4.92
CA LYS A 555 -6.96 -15.64 3.95
C LYS A 555 -7.73 -14.98 2.81
N THR A 556 -7.43 -15.41 1.60
CA THR A 556 -8.14 -15.00 0.39
C THR A 556 -9.32 -15.93 0.17
N VAL A 557 -10.53 -15.38 0.16
CA VAL A 557 -11.70 -16.10 -0.36
C VAL A 557 -11.68 -15.99 -1.87
N ASN A 558 -11.36 -17.09 -2.55
CA ASN A 558 -11.34 -17.15 -4.01
C ASN A 558 -12.77 -17.24 -4.52
N VAL A 559 -13.13 -16.31 -5.42
CA VAL A 559 -14.47 -16.18 -5.98
C VAL A 559 -14.40 -16.42 -7.49
N PRO A 560 -15.21 -17.34 -8.05
CA PRO A 560 -15.30 -17.55 -9.49
C PRO A 560 -15.65 -16.29 -10.27
N ALA A 561 -15.19 -16.19 -11.51
CA ALA A 561 -15.46 -15.03 -12.36
C ALA A 561 -16.96 -14.87 -12.68
N ASP A 562 -17.75 -15.94 -12.69
CA ASP A 562 -19.19 -15.93 -12.94
C ASP A 562 -20.04 -15.99 -11.66
N TYR A 563 -19.44 -15.78 -10.48
CA TYR A 563 -20.13 -15.88 -9.20
C TYR A 563 -21.25 -14.82 -9.06
N PRO A 564 -22.48 -15.18 -8.66
CA PRO A 564 -23.57 -14.22 -8.54
C PRO A 564 -23.27 -13.10 -7.53
N PHE A 565 -23.64 -11.86 -7.87
CA PHE A 565 -23.39 -10.70 -7.01
C PHE A 565 -24.10 -10.80 -5.65
N ASP A 566 -25.35 -11.23 -5.62
CA ASP A 566 -26.13 -11.35 -4.37
C ASP A 566 -25.49 -12.39 -3.43
N ASP A 567 -25.02 -13.51 -3.98
CA ASP A 567 -24.29 -14.53 -3.22
C ASP A 567 -22.94 -13.96 -2.72
N PHE A 568 -22.25 -13.17 -3.53
CA PHE A 568 -21.01 -12.51 -3.15
C PHE A 568 -21.21 -11.54 -1.97
N GLU A 569 -22.23 -10.68 -2.04
CA GLU A 569 -22.58 -9.75 -0.96
C GLU A 569 -22.91 -10.51 0.33
N SER A 570 -23.60 -11.65 0.23
CA SER A 570 -23.95 -12.48 1.38
C SER A 570 -22.73 -13.02 2.15
N LEU A 571 -21.60 -13.28 1.46
CA LEU A 571 -20.36 -13.75 2.11
C LEU A 571 -19.86 -12.79 3.19
N TYR A 572 -20.01 -11.48 2.97
CA TYR A 572 -19.57 -10.47 3.93
C TYR A 572 -20.51 -10.37 5.14
N PHE A 573 -21.81 -10.59 4.95
CA PHE A 573 -22.77 -10.72 6.05
C PHE A 573 -22.50 -11.97 6.88
N ASP A 574 -22.22 -13.10 6.22
CA ASP A 574 -21.87 -14.36 6.89
C ASP A 574 -20.55 -14.22 7.66
N ALA A 575 -19.56 -13.51 7.10
CA ALA A 575 -18.31 -13.19 7.77
C ALA A 575 -18.52 -12.38 9.06
N TRP A 576 -19.36 -11.35 8.99
CA TRP A 576 -19.73 -10.55 10.15
C TRP A 576 -20.44 -11.39 11.21
N LYS A 577 -21.48 -12.14 10.82
CA LYS A 577 -22.29 -12.97 11.73
C LYS A 577 -21.50 -14.11 12.37
N SER A 578 -20.49 -14.64 11.67
CA SER A 578 -19.58 -15.66 12.20
C SER A 578 -18.48 -15.11 13.11
N GLY A 579 -18.40 -13.78 13.28
CA GLY A 579 -17.44 -13.14 14.17
C GLY A 579 -16.01 -13.10 13.61
N LEU A 580 -15.87 -13.14 12.28
CA LEU A 580 -14.58 -12.88 11.64
C LEU A 580 -14.13 -11.43 11.89
N LYS A 581 -12.81 -11.22 11.88
CA LYS A 581 -12.22 -9.90 12.12
C LYS A 581 -12.03 -9.10 10.83
N GLY A 582 -12.05 -9.76 9.68
CA GLY A 582 -12.05 -9.13 8.36
C GLY A 582 -12.28 -10.14 7.25
N LEU A 583 -12.50 -9.64 6.03
CA LEU A 583 -12.68 -10.46 4.84
C LEU A 583 -12.07 -9.77 3.61
N ALA A 584 -11.30 -10.56 2.85
CA ALA A 584 -10.79 -10.19 1.54
C ALA A 584 -11.16 -11.27 0.52
N THR A 585 -11.75 -10.86 -0.59
CA THR A 585 -12.13 -11.73 -1.70
C THR A 585 -11.26 -11.45 -2.91
N TYR A 586 -10.89 -12.48 -3.65
CA TYR A 586 -10.25 -12.35 -4.95
C TYR A 586 -11.14 -12.95 -6.02
N ARG A 587 -11.56 -12.11 -6.96
CA ARG A 587 -12.28 -12.51 -8.17
C ARG A 587 -11.43 -12.13 -9.40
N PRO A 588 -11.06 -13.08 -10.27
CA PRO A 588 -10.34 -12.77 -11.50
C PRO A 588 -11.13 -11.77 -12.37
N ASN A 589 -10.46 -10.74 -12.89
CA ASN A 589 -11.05 -9.73 -13.78
C ASN A 589 -10.00 -9.17 -14.77
N GLU A 590 -10.46 -8.41 -15.77
CA GLU A 590 -9.62 -7.84 -16.84
C GLU A 590 -8.52 -6.88 -16.33
N THR A 591 -8.68 -6.34 -15.12
CA THR A 591 -7.74 -5.36 -14.53
C THR A 591 -6.63 -6.04 -13.71
N LEU A 592 -6.95 -7.13 -13.00
CA LEU A 592 -6.04 -7.84 -12.10
C LEU A 592 -5.38 -9.06 -12.77
N GLY A 593 -5.98 -9.64 -13.81
CA GLY A 593 -5.52 -10.86 -14.44
C GLY A 593 -5.57 -12.08 -13.49
N ALA A 594 -4.85 -13.16 -13.84
CA ALA A 594 -4.57 -14.27 -12.92
C ALA A 594 -3.13 -14.15 -12.41
N VAL A 595 -2.92 -14.18 -11.09
CA VAL A 595 -1.58 -14.07 -10.47
C VAL A 595 -0.74 -15.34 -10.70
N LEU A 596 -1.40 -16.49 -10.87
CA LEU A 596 -0.78 -17.79 -11.12
C LEU A 596 -1.53 -18.45 -12.28
N HIS A 597 -0.80 -18.89 -13.30
CA HIS A 597 -1.35 -19.54 -14.48
C HIS A 597 -1.18 -21.07 -14.40
N THR A 598 -2.23 -21.80 -14.71
CA THR A 598 -2.26 -23.27 -14.77
C THR A 598 -2.00 -23.82 -16.18
N SER A 599 -1.94 -22.97 -17.20
CA SER A 599 -1.62 -23.32 -18.61
C SER A 599 -0.67 -22.30 -19.25
N GLU A 600 -0.03 -22.68 -20.36
CA GLU A 600 0.76 -21.75 -21.19
C GLU A 600 -0.11 -20.53 -21.56
N PRO A 601 0.42 -19.30 -21.48
CA PRO A 601 -0.34 -18.14 -21.92
C PRO A 601 -0.53 -18.22 -23.44
N GLU A 602 -1.77 -18.18 -23.90
CA GLU A 602 -2.04 -17.66 -25.23
C GLU A 602 -1.67 -16.16 -25.20
N ASP A 603 -0.60 -15.82 -25.91
CA ASP A 603 -0.11 -14.46 -26.09
C ASP A 603 -1.16 -13.65 -26.89
N THR A 604 -2.21 -13.22 -26.19
CA THR A 604 -3.22 -12.29 -26.70
C THR A 604 -3.34 -11.11 -25.76
N LEU A 605 -2.21 -10.54 -25.36
CA LEU A 605 -2.18 -9.14 -24.97
C LEU A 605 -2.34 -8.32 -26.26
N THR A 606 -3.57 -7.90 -26.56
CA THR A 606 -3.78 -6.80 -27.50
C THR A 606 -3.02 -5.59 -26.96
N GLU A 607 -2.01 -5.14 -27.71
CA GLU A 607 -1.29 -3.89 -27.41
C GLU A 607 -2.31 -2.77 -27.21
N ALA A 608 -2.44 -2.31 -25.97
CA ALA A 608 -3.38 -1.25 -25.63
C ALA A 608 -3.11 0.00 -26.49
N ASP A 609 -4.18 0.66 -26.90
CA ASP A 609 -4.18 1.93 -27.64
C ASP A 609 -3.66 3.06 -26.72
N LEU A 610 -2.34 3.08 -26.51
CA LEU A 610 -1.66 3.97 -25.56
C LEU A 610 -1.17 5.23 -26.27
N ASP A 611 -1.77 6.37 -25.93
CA ASP A 611 -1.34 7.68 -26.37
C ASP A 611 0.14 7.93 -25.99
N PRO A 612 1.04 8.21 -26.96
CA PRO A 612 2.46 8.40 -26.71
C PRO A 612 2.79 9.58 -25.77
N LEU A 613 1.89 10.54 -25.54
CA LEU A 613 2.07 11.57 -24.49
C LEU A 613 2.00 10.99 -23.08
N ARG A 614 1.26 9.89 -22.88
CA ARG A 614 0.99 9.28 -21.58
C ARG A 614 1.81 8.02 -21.29
N ILE A 615 2.60 7.55 -22.26
CA ILE A 615 3.52 6.44 -22.04
C ILE A 615 4.57 6.85 -21.01
N ALA A 616 4.61 6.12 -19.89
CA ALA A 616 5.59 6.33 -18.84
C ALA A 616 6.96 5.81 -19.28
N ILE A 617 8.01 6.58 -19.01
CA ILE A 617 9.39 6.21 -19.36
C ILE A 617 10.14 5.92 -18.08
N ASP A 618 10.28 4.63 -17.77
CA ASP A 618 10.78 4.13 -16.48
C ASP A 618 12.22 4.60 -16.17
N HIS A 619 13.08 4.67 -17.19
CA HIS A 619 14.47 5.09 -17.04
C HIS A 619 14.96 5.86 -18.25
N ARG A 620 16.01 6.67 -18.05
CA ARG A 620 16.70 7.38 -19.14
C ARG A 620 17.26 6.35 -20.13
N PRO A 621 16.97 6.45 -21.44
CA PRO A 621 17.56 5.57 -22.44
C PRO A 621 19.09 5.62 -22.44
N LYS A 622 19.74 4.49 -22.72
CA LYS A 622 21.18 4.44 -22.94
C LYS A 622 21.50 5.03 -24.32
N GLY A 623 22.36 6.05 -24.38
CA GLY A 623 22.77 6.69 -25.64
C GLY A 623 22.78 8.21 -25.57
N GLU A 624 23.06 8.82 -26.72
CA GLU A 624 22.97 10.27 -26.93
C GLU A 624 21.51 10.69 -27.10
N LEU A 625 21.13 11.83 -26.51
CA LEU A 625 19.81 12.42 -26.67
C LEU A 625 19.95 13.80 -27.31
N PRO A 626 19.11 14.16 -28.30
CA PRO A 626 19.07 15.51 -28.82
C PRO A 626 18.69 16.46 -27.68
N ALA A 627 19.43 17.57 -27.54
CA ALA A 627 19.19 18.56 -26.50
C ALA A 627 19.21 19.98 -27.06
N VAL A 628 18.32 20.82 -26.54
CA VAL A 628 18.37 22.27 -26.73
C VAL A 628 19.05 22.88 -25.52
N ILE A 629 20.11 23.64 -25.73
CA ILE A 629 20.78 24.39 -24.67
C ILE A 629 20.57 25.88 -24.94
N GLU A 630 19.93 26.58 -24.01
CA GLU A 630 19.64 28.00 -24.13
C GLU A 630 20.24 28.79 -22.96
N LYS A 631 20.87 29.93 -23.28
CA LYS A 631 21.35 30.86 -22.26
C LYS A 631 20.18 31.73 -21.80
N VAL A 632 19.80 31.60 -20.54
CA VAL A 632 18.76 32.40 -19.90
C VAL A 632 19.40 33.52 -19.09
N GLU A 633 19.10 34.78 -19.44
CA GLU A 633 19.54 35.96 -18.72
C GLU A 633 18.34 36.64 -18.05
N TYR A 634 18.38 36.78 -16.73
CA TYR A 634 17.32 37.40 -15.95
C TYR A 634 17.88 38.42 -14.95
N LEU A 635 17.04 39.35 -14.52
CA LEU A 635 17.41 40.41 -13.57
C LEU A 635 16.71 40.18 -12.23
N THR A 636 17.50 40.14 -11.16
CA THR A 636 17.02 40.06 -9.78
C THR A 636 17.32 41.37 -9.05
N GLN A 637 16.84 41.53 -7.82
CA GLN A 637 17.23 42.64 -6.96
C GLN A 637 18.74 42.69 -6.68
N LEU A 638 19.43 41.54 -6.73
CA LEU A 638 20.88 41.42 -6.55
C LEU A 638 21.68 41.67 -7.84
N GLY A 639 21.01 42.02 -8.93
CA GLY A 639 21.61 42.31 -10.23
C GLY A 639 21.34 41.24 -11.29
N LYS A 640 22.02 41.37 -12.43
CA LYS A 640 21.85 40.52 -13.61
C LYS A 640 22.48 39.14 -13.37
N LYS A 641 21.73 38.08 -13.66
CA LYS A 641 22.15 36.68 -13.59
C LYS A 641 22.10 36.05 -14.98
N SER A 642 22.95 35.05 -15.22
CA SER A 642 22.90 34.23 -16.43
C SER A 642 23.17 32.77 -16.11
N LEU A 643 22.44 31.87 -16.76
CA LEU A 643 22.64 30.42 -16.67
C LEU A 643 22.28 29.74 -18.00
N TYR A 644 22.69 28.50 -18.15
CA TYR A 644 22.32 27.67 -19.30
C TYR A 644 21.28 26.64 -18.87
N VAL A 645 20.16 26.57 -19.58
CA VAL A 645 19.16 25.52 -19.42
C VAL A 645 19.27 24.56 -20.59
N ALA A 646 19.34 23.28 -20.29
CA ALA A 646 19.34 22.23 -21.28
C ALA A 646 18.10 21.37 -21.15
N VAL A 647 17.41 21.14 -22.27
CA VAL A 647 16.24 20.27 -22.38
C VAL A 647 16.54 19.19 -23.40
N SER A 648 16.57 17.93 -22.95
CA SER A 648 16.74 16.78 -23.84
C SER A 648 15.38 16.25 -24.28
N PHE A 649 15.34 15.72 -25.50
CA PHE A 649 14.15 15.18 -26.13
C PHE A 649 14.37 13.73 -26.53
N MET A 650 13.28 12.97 -26.65
CA MET A 650 13.28 11.64 -27.21
C MET A 650 12.00 11.37 -27.98
N GLU A 651 12.07 10.43 -28.91
CA GLU A 651 10.90 9.95 -29.63
C GLU A 651 10.17 8.89 -28.82
N VAL A 652 8.84 8.97 -28.83
CA VAL A 652 7.95 8.03 -28.17
C VAL A 652 6.88 7.63 -29.17
N THR A 653 6.79 6.33 -29.42
CA THR A 653 5.80 5.71 -30.30
C THR A 653 4.70 5.08 -29.46
N GLY A 654 3.45 5.34 -29.82
CA GLY A 654 2.26 4.79 -29.19
C GLY A 654 1.17 4.57 -30.24
N ARG A 655 -0.06 4.30 -29.80
CA ARG A 655 -1.22 4.12 -30.70
C ARG A 655 -2.37 5.03 -30.31
N ILE A 656 -3.04 5.64 -31.29
CA ILE A 656 -4.23 6.47 -31.07
C ILE A 656 -5.28 6.12 -32.11
N GLY A 657 -6.38 5.48 -31.70
CA GLY A 657 -7.42 5.00 -32.60
C GLY A 657 -6.95 3.83 -33.47
N GLY A 658 -6.01 3.02 -32.97
CA GLY A 658 -5.47 1.86 -33.68
C GLY A 658 -4.33 2.16 -34.67
N GLU A 659 -4.03 3.43 -34.93
CA GLU A 659 -2.90 3.86 -35.77
C GLU A 659 -1.65 4.14 -34.91
N GLU A 660 -0.48 3.75 -35.42
CA GLU A 660 0.80 4.03 -34.76
C GLU A 660 1.18 5.51 -34.93
N VAL A 661 1.43 6.17 -33.81
CA VAL A 661 1.73 7.61 -33.74
C VAL A 661 3.04 7.80 -32.98
N THR A 662 3.99 8.51 -33.60
CA THR A 662 5.29 8.84 -32.97
C THR A 662 5.40 10.35 -32.75
N ILE A 663 5.79 10.75 -31.54
CA ILE A 663 5.97 12.16 -31.16
C ILE A 663 7.35 12.39 -30.52
N GLU A 664 7.87 13.61 -30.61
CA GLU A 664 9.05 14.06 -29.86
C GLU A 664 8.61 14.64 -28.52
N ARG A 665 9.13 14.10 -27.41
CA ARG A 665 8.81 14.53 -26.03
C ARG A 665 10.05 15.03 -25.30
N PRO A 666 9.95 16.09 -24.48
CA PRO A 666 11.01 16.43 -23.55
C PRO A 666 11.12 15.34 -22.47
N ILE A 667 12.34 14.99 -22.09
CA ILE A 667 12.61 13.88 -21.16
C ILE A 667 13.48 14.27 -19.97
N GLU A 668 14.38 15.22 -20.14
CA GLU A 668 15.34 15.61 -19.12
C GLU A 668 15.60 17.12 -19.18
N PHE A 669 15.67 17.75 -18.02
CA PHE A 669 15.91 19.17 -17.82
C PHE A 669 17.10 19.30 -16.88
N PHE A 670 18.12 20.05 -17.29
CA PHE A 670 19.33 20.23 -16.48
C PHE A 670 19.96 21.61 -16.68
N ILE A 671 20.75 22.04 -15.68
CA ILE A 671 21.49 23.30 -15.70
C ILE A 671 22.97 22.97 -15.43
N PRO A 672 23.92 23.26 -16.35
CA PRO A 672 25.30 22.77 -16.25
C PRO A 672 26.23 23.45 -15.22
N VAL A 673 25.73 24.16 -14.20
CA VAL A 673 26.55 25.09 -13.40
C VAL A 673 26.88 24.56 -12.00
N GLY A 674 28.08 24.88 -11.49
CA GLY A 674 28.57 24.49 -10.17
C GLY A 674 27.78 25.12 -9.02
N GLN A 675 27.19 24.27 -8.18
CA GLN A 675 26.28 24.58 -7.08
C GLN A 675 27.00 25.29 -5.92
N ARG A 676 26.74 26.59 -5.72
CA ARG A 676 27.36 27.34 -4.61
C ARG A 676 26.42 28.23 -3.80
N ASP A 677 25.18 28.46 -4.25
CA ASP A 677 24.17 29.21 -3.49
C ASP A 677 22.82 28.48 -3.39
N GLU A 678 21.98 28.92 -2.46
CA GLU A 678 20.71 28.27 -2.10
C GLU A 678 19.68 28.30 -3.24
N SER A 679 19.63 29.36 -4.05
CA SER A 679 18.67 29.41 -5.15
C SER A 679 19.03 28.42 -6.26
N GLN A 680 20.31 28.18 -6.51
CA GLN A 680 20.77 27.12 -7.41
C GLN A 680 20.43 25.70 -6.90
N GLN A 681 20.39 25.47 -5.58
CA GLN A 681 19.97 24.19 -5.01
C GLN A 681 18.48 23.93 -5.28
N TRP A 682 17.62 24.92 -5.04
CA TRP A 682 16.19 24.86 -5.36
C TRP A 682 15.95 24.64 -6.85
N ILE A 683 16.64 25.40 -7.70
CA ILE A 683 16.55 25.25 -9.15
C ILE A 683 16.97 23.84 -9.58
N THR A 684 18.04 23.28 -9.00
CA THR A 684 18.50 21.91 -9.33
C THR A 684 17.48 20.85 -8.90
N ALA A 685 16.91 20.97 -7.70
CA ALA A 685 15.86 20.07 -7.23
C ALA A 685 14.62 20.15 -8.14
N THR A 686 14.24 21.35 -8.56
CA THR A 686 13.15 21.59 -9.50
C THR A 686 13.43 20.97 -10.88
N MET A 687 14.63 21.08 -11.43
CA MET A 687 15.00 20.45 -12.70
C MET A 687 14.90 18.92 -12.65
N ARG A 688 15.29 18.31 -11.52
CA ARG A 688 15.13 16.86 -11.29
C ARG A 688 13.65 16.47 -11.19
N SER A 689 12.85 17.25 -10.47
CA SER A 689 11.41 17.05 -10.37
C SER A 689 10.71 17.19 -11.73
N LEU A 690 11.11 18.17 -12.53
CA LEU A 690 10.56 18.40 -13.86
C LEU A 690 10.94 17.28 -14.83
N SER A 691 12.17 16.75 -14.75
CA SER A 691 12.61 15.57 -15.50
C SER A 691 11.84 14.30 -15.11
N LEU A 692 11.39 14.19 -13.86
CA LEU A 692 10.52 13.09 -13.43
C LEU A 692 9.10 13.27 -13.98
N ALA A 693 8.54 14.48 -13.89
CA ALA A 693 7.24 14.82 -14.47
C ALA A 693 7.20 14.59 -15.97
N ALA A 694 8.32 14.81 -16.67
CA ALA A 694 8.45 14.61 -18.10
C ALA A 694 8.39 13.17 -18.55
N ARG A 695 9.09 12.31 -17.81
CA ARG A 695 9.01 10.86 -17.97
C ARG A 695 7.59 10.32 -17.71
N GLY A 696 6.83 10.96 -16.84
CA GLY A 696 5.43 10.63 -16.57
C GLY A 696 4.39 11.25 -17.53
N GLY A 697 4.78 12.16 -18.43
CA GLY A 697 3.84 12.81 -19.37
C GLY A 697 3.11 14.05 -18.82
N PHE A 698 3.58 14.64 -17.71
CA PHE A 698 2.88 15.73 -17.00
C PHE A 698 3.64 17.06 -17.00
N VAL A 699 4.52 17.31 -17.99
CA VAL A 699 5.38 18.51 -18.04
C VAL A 699 4.59 19.81 -18.05
N ALA A 700 3.56 19.91 -18.88
CA ALA A 700 2.79 21.14 -19.06
C ALA A 700 2.19 21.61 -17.72
N ARG A 701 1.51 20.71 -17.00
CA ARG A 701 0.92 20.99 -15.69
C ARG A 701 1.98 21.36 -14.65
N ASN A 702 3.09 20.63 -14.61
CA ASN A 702 4.17 20.92 -13.68
C ASN A 702 4.79 22.31 -13.93
N LEU A 703 4.98 22.71 -15.19
CA LEU A 703 5.46 24.06 -15.52
C LEU A 703 4.46 25.15 -15.09
N GLN A 704 3.17 24.92 -15.28
CA GLN A 704 2.13 25.85 -14.83
C GLN A 704 2.13 26.03 -13.31
N ASP A 705 2.36 24.96 -12.55
CA ASP A 705 2.43 25.03 -11.08
C ASP A 705 3.74 25.68 -10.61
N LEU A 706 4.88 25.38 -11.26
CA LEU A 706 6.15 26.03 -10.95
C LEU A 706 6.13 27.54 -11.24
N ARG A 707 5.33 27.99 -12.21
CA ARG A 707 5.11 29.42 -12.48
C ARG A 707 4.37 30.17 -11.37
N LYS A 708 3.74 29.46 -10.43
CA LYS A 708 3.06 30.05 -9.25
C LYS A 708 3.96 30.12 -8.02
N VAL A 709 5.18 29.59 -8.10
CA VAL A 709 6.14 29.61 -6.98
C VAL A 709 6.57 31.04 -6.72
N SER A 710 6.35 31.50 -5.49
CA SER A 710 6.79 32.81 -5.00
C SER A 710 7.86 32.65 -3.92
N TRP A 711 8.62 33.71 -3.69
CA TRP A 711 9.65 33.77 -2.63
C TRP A 711 9.75 35.17 -2.03
N ASP A 712 10.53 35.33 -0.96
CA ASP A 712 10.71 36.59 -0.24
C ASP A 712 11.86 37.47 -0.79
N ARG A 713 12.61 37.00 -1.80
CA ARG A 713 13.78 37.71 -2.38
C ARG A 713 13.44 38.68 -3.52
N GLY A 714 12.15 38.97 -3.69
CA GLY A 714 11.63 39.95 -4.65
C GLY A 714 11.51 39.45 -6.09
N GLN A 715 10.80 40.20 -6.94
CA GLN A 715 10.47 39.75 -8.28
C GLN A 715 11.68 39.63 -9.21
N VAL A 716 11.57 38.71 -10.15
CA VAL A 716 12.58 38.41 -11.17
C VAL A 716 12.08 38.84 -12.53
N ARG A 717 12.84 39.68 -13.22
CA ARG A 717 12.51 40.12 -14.58
C ARG A 717 13.14 39.19 -15.60
N LEU A 718 12.31 38.59 -16.45
CA LEU A 718 12.72 37.73 -17.54
C LEU A 718 11.68 37.74 -18.66
N GLY A 719 12.10 38.10 -19.87
CA GLY A 719 11.25 38.15 -21.06
C GLY A 719 10.51 39.48 -21.25
N GLU A 720 9.75 39.53 -22.33
CA GLU A 720 8.88 40.65 -22.71
C GLU A 720 7.52 40.10 -23.14
N THR A 721 6.45 40.86 -22.89
CA THR A 721 5.12 40.57 -23.44
C THR A 721 4.67 41.71 -24.34
N GLN A 722 3.87 41.39 -25.37
CA GLN A 722 3.34 42.37 -26.31
C GLN A 722 1.90 42.75 -25.92
N ARG A 723 1.63 44.04 -25.88
CA ARG A 723 0.28 44.55 -25.68
C ARG A 723 -0.58 44.44 -26.91
N LEU A 724 -1.89 44.56 -26.69
CA LEU A 724 -2.90 44.77 -27.74
C LEU A 724 -2.62 45.98 -28.64
N ASP A 725 -1.86 46.97 -28.16
CA ASP A 725 -1.42 48.14 -28.93
C ASP A 725 -0.08 47.93 -29.68
N GLY A 726 0.44 46.70 -29.66
CA GLY A 726 1.67 46.30 -30.35
C GLY A 726 2.97 46.62 -29.60
N ARG A 727 2.94 47.32 -28.46
CA ARG A 727 4.15 47.66 -27.69
C ARG A 727 4.66 46.49 -26.85
N ARG A 728 5.98 46.31 -26.83
CA ARG A 728 6.66 45.31 -25.98
C ARG A 728 6.97 45.90 -24.60
N ILE A 729 6.66 45.16 -23.56
CA ILE A 729 6.87 45.55 -22.16
C ILE A 729 7.58 44.42 -21.39
N PRO A 730 8.38 44.74 -20.36
CA PRO A 730 9.04 43.72 -19.55
C PRO A 730 8.08 42.81 -18.80
N LEU A 731 8.47 41.55 -18.61
CA LEU A 731 7.72 40.56 -17.82
C LEU A 731 8.41 40.29 -16.47
N TRP A 732 7.63 40.34 -15.39
CA TRP A 732 8.08 40.06 -14.02
C TRP A 732 7.46 38.75 -13.50
N HIS A 733 8.26 37.99 -12.75
CA HIS A 733 7.91 36.70 -12.16
C HIS A 733 8.16 36.75 -10.65
N ASP A 734 7.40 35.96 -9.89
CA ASP A 734 7.41 36.02 -8.41
C ASP A 734 8.60 35.27 -7.76
N SER A 735 9.38 34.52 -8.54
CA SER A 735 10.62 33.87 -8.10
C SER A 735 11.56 33.52 -9.27
N GLU A 736 12.81 33.17 -8.98
CA GLU A 736 13.74 32.60 -9.98
C GLU A 736 13.21 31.29 -10.57
N VAL A 737 12.51 30.48 -9.77
CA VAL A 737 11.88 29.22 -10.22
C VAL A 737 10.75 29.50 -11.22
N ALA A 738 9.89 30.49 -10.94
CA ALA A 738 8.82 30.89 -11.85
C ALA A 738 9.37 31.45 -13.16
N ALA A 739 10.41 32.29 -13.09
CA ALA A 739 11.09 32.85 -14.25
C ALA A 739 11.71 31.74 -15.13
N LEU A 740 12.41 30.77 -14.53
CA LEU A 740 13.00 29.66 -15.28
C LEU A 740 11.97 28.72 -15.87
N SER A 741 10.86 28.50 -15.16
CA SER A 741 9.74 27.71 -15.68
C SER A 741 9.11 28.38 -16.90
N TYR A 742 9.02 29.71 -16.90
CA TYR A 742 8.63 30.46 -18.09
C TYR A 742 9.65 30.30 -19.24
N ALA A 743 10.96 30.39 -18.99
CA ALA A 743 11.96 30.14 -20.03
C ALA A 743 11.83 28.74 -20.64
N ILE A 744 11.64 27.71 -19.82
CA ILE A 744 11.44 26.34 -20.27
C ILE A 744 10.14 26.20 -21.07
N GLN A 745 9.04 26.82 -20.61
CA GLN A 745 7.79 26.86 -21.37
C GLN A 745 8.01 27.45 -22.77
N GLN A 746 8.81 28.52 -22.90
CA GLN A 746 9.11 29.12 -24.21
C GLN A 746 9.98 28.20 -25.10
N ILE A 747 10.91 27.44 -24.52
CA ILE A 747 11.67 26.41 -25.25
C ILE A 747 10.73 25.34 -25.81
N LEU A 748 9.82 24.83 -24.97
CA LEU A 748 8.87 23.80 -25.37
C LEU A 748 7.83 24.31 -26.36
N HIS A 749 7.41 25.57 -26.23
CA HIS A 749 6.52 26.22 -27.18
C HIS A 749 7.16 26.36 -28.57
N ARG A 750 8.42 26.82 -28.65
CA ARG A 750 9.18 26.87 -29.92
C ARG A 750 9.41 25.49 -30.54
N ARG A 751 9.43 24.44 -29.71
CA ARG A 751 9.48 23.04 -30.15
C ARG A 751 8.11 22.48 -30.53
N GLY A 752 7.04 23.27 -30.44
CA GLY A 752 5.67 22.85 -30.75
C GLY A 752 5.05 21.91 -29.71
N PHE A 753 5.76 21.63 -28.60
CA PHE A 753 5.29 20.73 -27.55
C PHE A 753 4.20 21.38 -26.67
N LEU A 754 4.24 22.70 -26.52
CA LEU A 754 3.23 23.50 -25.81
C LEU A 754 2.67 24.59 -26.74
N ASP A 755 1.43 25.01 -26.50
CA ASP A 755 0.85 26.20 -27.14
C ASP A 755 1.42 27.51 -26.54
N ALA A 756 0.97 28.66 -27.05
CA ALA A 756 1.46 29.97 -26.62
C ALA A 756 1.09 30.28 -25.14
N GLU A 757 -0.01 29.73 -24.66
CA GLU A 757 -0.52 29.84 -23.30
C GLU A 757 0.21 28.89 -22.32
N GLY A 758 0.87 27.85 -22.84
CA GLY A 758 1.58 26.83 -22.07
C GLY A 758 0.77 25.57 -21.78
N SER A 759 -0.30 25.32 -22.54
CA SER A 759 -1.08 24.08 -22.51
C SER A 759 -0.43 23.01 -23.39
N GLN A 760 -0.74 21.75 -23.09
CA GLN A 760 -0.21 20.60 -23.81
C GLN A 760 -0.84 20.50 -25.20
N VAL A 761 -0.03 20.49 -26.25
CA VAL A 761 -0.50 20.20 -27.62
C VAL A 761 -0.85 18.70 -27.73
N PRO A 762 -2.01 18.32 -28.30
CA PRO A 762 -2.42 16.92 -28.49
C PRO A 762 -1.45 16.10 -29.37
N SER A 763 -1.33 14.80 -29.07
CA SER A 763 -0.41 13.88 -29.74
C SER A 763 -0.58 13.76 -31.25
N ARG A 764 -1.83 13.82 -31.75
CA ARG A 764 -2.11 13.77 -33.19
C ARG A 764 -1.49 14.96 -33.92
N LEU A 765 -1.59 16.15 -33.35
CA LEU A 765 -0.94 17.35 -33.91
C LEU A 765 0.58 17.27 -33.76
N LEU A 766 1.08 16.84 -32.60
CA LEU A 766 2.53 16.68 -32.38
C LEU A 766 3.19 15.74 -33.40
N ALA A 767 2.49 14.68 -33.81
CA ALA A 767 3.00 13.71 -34.78
C ALA A 767 3.14 14.28 -36.20
N THR A 768 2.44 15.37 -36.51
CA THR A 768 2.52 16.05 -37.81
C THR A 768 3.64 17.08 -37.88
N LEU A 769 4.30 17.40 -36.76
CA LEU A 769 5.32 18.43 -36.70
C LEU A 769 6.69 17.91 -37.17
N PRO A 770 7.47 18.73 -37.90
CA PRO A 770 8.83 18.39 -38.29
C PRO A 770 9.75 18.29 -37.05
N ARG A 771 10.54 17.21 -37.01
CA ARG A 771 11.52 16.95 -35.93
C ARG A 771 12.60 18.03 -35.95
N GLY A 772 12.85 18.67 -34.80
CA GLY A 772 13.85 19.74 -34.68
C GLY A 772 13.31 21.17 -34.63
N GLY A 773 11.98 21.36 -34.73
CA GLY A 773 11.30 22.64 -34.53
C GLY A 773 10.39 23.02 -35.70
N ALA A 774 9.23 23.59 -35.39
CA ALA A 774 8.27 24.12 -36.36
C ALA A 774 8.24 25.66 -36.28
N ASP A 775 7.89 26.31 -37.40
CA ASP A 775 7.61 27.74 -37.39
C ASP A 775 6.34 28.00 -36.54
N SER A 776 6.45 28.84 -35.52
CA SER A 776 5.37 29.12 -34.54
C SER A 776 4.02 29.49 -35.17
N HIS A 777 4.05 30.06 -36.38
CA HIS A 777 2.84 30.43 -37.14
C HIS A 777 2.12 29.23 -37.77
N ALA A 778 2.81 28.13 -38.05
CA ALA A 778 2.21 26.91 -38.60
C ALA A 778 1.39 26.15 -37.55
N VAL A 779 1.89 26.07 -36.31
CA VAL A 779 1.21 25.39 -35.19
C VAL A 779 -0.09 26.11 -34.81
N ALA A 780 -0.08 27.44 -34.77
CA ALA A 780 -1.28 28.25 -34.49
C ALA A 780 -2.37 28.10 -35.57
N ALA A 781 -1.98 27.99 -36.84
CA ALA A 781 -2.92 27.79 -37.95
C ALA A 781 -3.56 26.39 -37.93
N MET A 782 -2.80 25.35 -37.53
CA MET A 782 -3.31 23.97 -37.42
C MET A 782 -4.26 23.80 -36.24
N LEU A 783 -3.98 24.42 -35.08
CA LEU A 783 -4.87 24.43 -33.93
C LEU A 783 -6.21 25.11 -34.23
N ALA A 784 -6.20 26.21 -34.99
CA ALA A 784 -7.41 26.91 -35.41
C ALA A 784 -8.32 26.04 -36.32
N ALA A 785 -7.72 25.26 -37.23
CA ALA A 785 -8.44 24.39 -38.16
C ALA A 785 -9.11 23.16 -37.47
N GLU A 786 -8.55 22.67 -36.36
CA GLU A 786 -9.14 21.56 -35.58
C GLU A 786 -10.36 22.02 -34.75
N THR A 787 -10.35 23.26 -34.27
CA THR A 787 -11.54 23.86 -33.63
C THR A 787 -12.72 24.07 -34.59
N GLU A 788 -12.46 24.26 -35.90
CA GLU A 788 -13.50 24.37 -36.92
C GLU A 788 -14.06 23.00 -37.36
N SER A 789 -13.29 21.91 -37.26
CA SER A 789 -13.73 20.56 -37.63
C SER A 789 -14.47 19.81 -36.51
N ALA A 790 -14.39 20.28 -35.26
CA ALA A 790 -15.10 19.69 -34.11
C ALA A 790 -16.55 20.22 -33.91
N GLY A 791 -17.02 21.14 -34.75
CA GLY A 791 -18.37 21.70 -34.69
C GLY A 791 -19.38 20.92 -35.55
N GLY A 792 -19.82 19.75 -35.09
CA GLY A 792 -20.88 18.95 -35.71
C GLY A 792 -22.09 18.77 -34.80
N GLU A 793 -23.21 19.37 -35.20
CA GLU A 793 -24.61 19.12 -34.82
C GLU A 793 -25.05 19.29 -33.34
N SER A 794 -25.64 20.45 -33.06
CA SER A 794 -26.83 20.51 -32.20
C SER A 794 -27.77 21.61 -32.70
N ASP A 795 -28.89 21.21 -33.28
CA ASP A 795 -30.04 22.07 -33.54
C ASP A 795 -30.63 22.55 -32.21
N ASP A 796 -30.60 23.85 -31.96
CA ASP A 796 -31.67 24.50 -31.19
C ASP A 796 -31.88 25.94 -31.66
N GLU A 797 -33.14 26.33 -31.72
CA GLU A 797 -33.69 27.40 -32.53
C GLU A 797 -33.25 28.81 -32.12
N THR A 798 -33.10 29.64 -33.14
CA THR A 798 -32.80 31.07 -33.04
C THR A 798 -34.03 31.85 -32.54
N VAL A 799 -33.95 32.38 -31.32
CA VAL A 799 -34.72 33.57 -30.92
C VAL A 799 -33.79 34.78 -30.97
N ALA A 800 -33.82 35.48 -32.11
CA ALA A 800 -33.22 36.79 -32.27
C ALA A 800 -33.99 37.82 -31.44
N ALA A 801 -33.50 38.13 -30.24
CA ALA A 801 -33.90 39.30 -29.46
C ALA A 801 -32.75 40.31 -29.42
N THR A 802 -32.86 41.30 -30.29
CA THR A 802 -32.14 42.59 -30.25
C THR A 802 -32.14 43.15 -28.82
N ARG A 803 -30.97 43.12 -28.16
CA ARG A 803 -30.70 43.98 -27.00
C ARG A 803 -29.59 44.94 -27.35
N SER A 804 -29.96 46.22 -27.34
CA SER A 804 -29.10 47.37 -27.46
C SER A 804 -27.88 47.25 -26.55
N ALA A 805 -26.73 47.67 -27.06
CA ALA A 805 -25.54 47.98 -26.30
C ALA A 805 -25.88 48.99 -25.19
N ALA A 806 -26.19 48.50 -23.99
CA ALA A 806 -26.06 49.27 -22.77
C ALA A 806 -24.60 49.14 -22.35
N GLU A 807 -23.90 50.26 -22.41
CA GLU A 807 -22.49 50.45 -22.07
C GLU A 807 -22.08 49.69 -20.80
N LEU A 808 -21.41 48.54 -20.96
CA LEU A 808 -20.53 48.01 -19.92
C LEU A 808 -19.38 49.00 -19.79
N ARG A 809 -19.46 49.89 -18.79
CA ARG A 809 -18.34 50.76 -18.42
C ARG A 809 -17.16 49.88 -18.02
N THR A 810 -16.16 49.79 -18.89
CA THR A 810 -14.85 49.25 -18.58
C THR A 810 -14.24 50.08 -17.44
N MET A 811 -14.10 49.51 -16.25
CA MET A 811 -13.34 50.17 -15.19
C MET A 811 -11.86 50.12 -15.54
N PHE A 812 -11.29 51.28 -15.89
CA PHE A 812 -9.86 51.44 -16.04
C PHE A 812 -9.18 51.38 -14.67
N GLY A 813 -8.29 50.41 -14.46
CA GLY A 813 -7.41 50.37 -13.29
C GLY A 813 -6.42 51.54 -13.31
N ARG A 814 -5.73 51.79 -12.20
CA ARG A 814 -4.72 52.87 -12.15
C ARG A 814 -3.59 52.57 -13.14
N LYS A 815 -2.96 53.61 -13.70
CA LYS A 815 -1.87 53.46 -14.67
C LYS A 815 -0.60 52.92 -13.98
N CYS A 816 -0.07 51.80 -14.47
CA CYS A 816 1.20 51.24 -14.01
C CYS A 816 2.37 52.14 -14.42
N ASN A 817 3.24 52.49 -13.47
CA ASN A 817 4.42 53.32 -13.75
C ASN A 817 5.50 52.59 -14.58
N SER A 818 5.50 51.26 -14.56
CA SER A 818 6.46 50.42 -15.28
C SER A 818 6.04 50.16 -16.72
N CYS A 819 4.83 49.63 -16.94
CA CYS A 819 4.36 49.30 -18.28
C CYS A 819 3.37 50.31 -18.89
N GLY A 820 2.79 51.22 -18.09
CA GLY A 820 1.81 52.21 -18.58
C GLY A 820 0.39 51.69 -18.83
N ALA A 821 0.02 50.49 -18.34
CA ALA A 821 -1.34 49.93 -18.50
C ALA A 821 -2.23 50.46 -17.40
N ASN A 822 -3.50 50.71 -17.73
CA ASN A 822 -4.55 50.97 -16.76
C ASN A 822 -5.05 49.65 -16.14
N ALA A 823 -4.14 48.89 -15.54
CA ALA A 823 -4.35 47.52 -15.08
C ALA A 823 -3.72 47.26 -13.69
N VAL A 824 -3.49 48.32 -12.90
CA VAL A 824 -3.06 48.19 -11.51
C VAL A 824 -4.26 47.92 -10.62
N ILE A 825 -4.17 46.84 -9.83
CA ILE A 825 -5.12 46.42 -8.80
C ILE A 825 -4.43 46.41 -7.43
N ARG A 826 -5.20 46.29 -6.34
CA ARG A 826 -4.64 46.02 -5.02
C ARG A 826 -4.63 44.50 -4.79
N LYS A 827 -3.46 43.92 -4.57
CA LYS A 827 -3.28 42.49 -4.25
C LYS A 827 -2.35 42.38 -3.04
N ASP A 828 -2.80 41.70 -1.99
CA ASP A 828 -2.03 41.47 -0.76
C ASP A 828 -1.48 42.76 -0.11
N GLY A 829 -2.26 43.85 -0.14
CA GLY A 829 -1.87 45.15 0.43
C GLY A 829 -0.94 45.98 -0.47
N CYS A 830 -0.52 45.46 -1.62
CA CYS A 830 0.34 46.17 -2.56
C CYS A 830 -0.39 46.53 -3.87
N ASP A 831 0.06 47.61 -4.52
CA ASP A 831 -0.28 47.86 -5.92
C ASP A 831 0.32 46.74 -6.78
N PHE A 832 -0.48 46.07 -7.62
CA PHE A 832 -0.07 44.98 -8.50
C PHE A 832 -0.59 45.21 -9.91
N CYS A 833 0.27 45.21 -10.92
CA CYS A 833 -0.15 45.34 -12.31
C CYS A 833 -0.47 43.99 -12.94
N THR A 834 -1.74 43.71 -13.24
CA THR A 834 -2.15 42.46 -13.90
C THR A 834 -1.63 42.32 -15.34
N ALA A 835 -1.19 43.42 -15.96
CA ALA A 835 -0.69 43.42 -17.34
C ALA A 835 0.80 43.11 -17.46
N CYS A 836 1.62 43.37 -16.44
CA CYS A 836 3.08 43.14 -16.51
C CYS A 836 3.68 42.48 -15.26
N GLY A 837 2.87 42.24 -14.23
CA GLY A 837 3.29 41.63 -12.98
C GLY A 837 3.95 42.58 -11.98
N GLU A 838 4.17 43.86 -12.30
CA GLU A 838 4.89 44.80 -11.42
C GLU A 838 4.17 45.00 -10.08
N ILE A 839 4.92 44.89 -8.97
CA ILE A 839 4.47 45.28 -7.64
C ILE A 839 4.94 46.71 -7.31
N GLY A 840 3.99 47.60 -7.06
CA GLY A 840 4.19 48.99 -6.67
C GLY A 840 4.20 49.19 -5.15
N ALA A 841 3.70 50.35 -4.69
CA ALA A 841 3.69 50.68 -3.26
C ALA A 841 2.83 49.69 -2.45
N CYS A 842 3.37 49.22 -1.33
CA CYS A 842 2.67 48.38 -0.34
C CYS A 842 2.20 49.26 0.82
N GLY A 843 0.94 49.13 1.21
CA GLY A 843 0.33 49.92 2.29
C GLY A 843 -1.09 49.50 2.64
#